data_AF-A0AAJ0RJ75-F1
#
_entry.id   AF-A0AAJ0RJ75-F1
#
_cell.length_a   1.000
_cell.length_b   1.000
_cell.length_c   1.000
_cell.angle_alpha   90.00
_cell.angle_beta   90.00
_cell.angle_gamma   90.00
#
_symmetry.space_group_name_H-M   'P 1'
#
loop_
_entity.id
_entity.type
_entity.pdbx_description
1 polymer ?
#
loop_
_entity_poly.entity_id
_entity_poly.type
_entity_poly.pdbx_seq_one_letter_code
_entity_poly.pdbx_strand_id
1 'polypeptide(L)'
;MKSAEIREAFLRFFEEKGHTRVASSSLIPANDPTLLFTNAGMNQFKDCFLGLEKRAYTRATTSQKCVRAGGKHNDLENVGYTARHHTFFEMLGNFSFGDYFKRDAITYAWEFLTSPKWLNLPSEKLWVTVYATDDEAYDIWTKEVGVPAERMVRIGDNKGAPYASDNFWAMGDTGPCGPCTEIFFDHGEHIWGGPPGSPEEDGDRYIEIWNNVFMQFNRTGDGVMHPLPAPSVDTGMGLERISAVLQHVNSNYEIDLFQSLLNAAAGAIGCSNEGQASLKVVADHIRSCGFLIADGVTPSNEGRGYVLRRIVRRACRHGNKLGAKGSFFYKIVAALVAEMGEAFPELKQQQAHIERVLKTEEEQFAKTLEQGLKILEQDLVELKGSVIPGEVIFKLYDTYGFPVDLTGDIARERELTLDEEGFEREMEAQRERARSASAFGMDYNSLVKVEGETRFTGYLGTSGSGKVLALFKEGMAVQSLSAGEEGVVVLDETPFYAESGGQIGDCGYLSAEGLRFDVRDTSKAGGAFLHHGILDSGNLQVGGTVDATVDASVRQATALNHSATHLLHAALRQILGEHVSQKGSLVDSQRLRFDFSHFEAIKPEQLKALEDKVNAEIRCNSVVEIEETDIETAKGKGAMALFGEKYGDQVRVLTMGGGFSVELCGGTHVKRTGDIGLFKIISEGGVAAGVRRIEAVTGEQALAYLNGAEDQLKEAAALVKGSRENLLDKLGTMLERNRQLEKELEQLKAKAASATGNDLAGSAVDVKGVKTLAVRVDGLDGKALLALVDQLKNKLGSGVILLGGVQDEKVVLVAGVTPDLTGRLKAGDLMKQAAAAVGGKGGGRPNMAQGGGSDAARLDEALALAHAFVEQGL
;
A
#
# COMPACT_ATOMS: atom_id res chain seq x y z
N MET A 1 -12.36 -32.50 22.69
CA MET A 1 -11.72 -32.85 21.39
C MET A 1 -10.87 -31.67 20.97
N LYS A 2 -9.67 -31.88 20.40
CA LYS A 2 -8.79 -30.78 19.93
C LYS A 2 -9.36 -30.11 18.69
N SER A 3 -9.01 -28.84 18.44
CA SER A 3 -9.50 -28.09 17.27
C SER A 3 -9.16 -28.80 15.95
N ALA A 4 -7.96 -29.38 15.82
CA ALA A 4 -7.55 -30.12 14.63
C ALA A 4 -8.36 -31.41 14.39
N GLU A 5 -8.72 -32.12 15.46
CA GLU A 5 -9.54 -33.33 15.40
C GLU A 5 -10.98 -33.00 14.97
N ILE A 6 -11.51 -31.84 15.42
CA ILE A 6 -12.84 -31.35 15.04
C ILE A 6 -12.90 -31.02 13.54
N ARG A 7 -11.88 -30.30 13.04
CA ARG A 7 -11.74 -30.00 11.60
C ARG A 7 -11.76 -31.28 10.78
N GLU A 8 -10.94 -32.26 11.14
CA GLU A 8 -10.84 -33.51 10.38
C GLU A 8 -12.13 -34.35 10.49
N ALA A 9 -12.76 -34.40 11.66
CA ALA A 9 -14.05 -35.08 11.85
C ALA A 9 -15.14 -34.49 10.94
N PHE A 10 -15.20 -33.16 10.81
CA PHE A 10 -16.15 -32.49 9.92
C PHE A 10 -15.91 -32.84 8.45
N LEU A 11 -14.66 -32.69 7.98
CA LEU A 11 -14.31 -32.95 6.58
C LEU A 11 -14.60 -34.41 6.21
N ARG A 12 -14.18 -35.35 7.07
CA ARG A 12 -14.44 -36.78 6.87
C ARG A 12 -15.92 -37.12 6.89
N PHE A 13 -16.71 -36.50 7.78
CA PHE A 13 -18.16 -36.73 7.82
C PHE A 13 -18.81 -36.41 6.47
N PHE A 14 -18.47 -35.26 5.88
CA PHE A 14 -19.05 -34.88 4.59
C PHE A 14 -18.45 -35.66 3.40
N GLU A 15 -17.19 -36.09 3.47
CA GLU A 15 -16.65 -37.06 2.50
C GLU A 15 -17.45 -38.37 2.52
N GLU A 16 -17.85 -38.87 3.70
CA GLU A 16 -18.73 -40.04 3.84
C GLU A 16 -20.16 -39.78 3.29
N LYS A 17 -20.57 -38.52 3.11
CA LYS A 17 -21.82 -38.11 2.45
C LYS A 17 -21.65 -37.78 0.95
N GLY A 18 -20.47 -38.04 0.38
CA GLY A 18 -20.18 -37.86 -1.04
C GLY A 18 -19.77 -36.45 -1.44
N HIS A 19 -19.39 -35.60 -0.48
CA HIS A 19 -18.81 -34.28 -0.78
C HIS A 19 -17.34 -34.43 -1.17
N THR A 20 -16.89 -33.64 -2.14
CA THR A 20 -15.47 -33.53 -2.46
C THR A 20 -14.79 -32.61 -1.45
N ARG A 21 -13.73 -33.07 -0.78
CA ARG A 21 -12.89 -32.21 0.05
C ARG A 21 -12.10 -31.25 -0.83
N VAL A 22 -12.29 -29.95 -0.63
CA VAL A 22 -11.63 -28.89 -1.40
C VAL A 22 -10.72 -28.09 -0.47
N ALA A 23 -9.53 -27.73 -0.96
CA ALA A 23 -8.59 -26.91 -0.20
C ALA A 23 -9.13 -25.47 -0.01
N SER A 24 -8.73 -24.82 1.08
CA SER A 24 -9.09 -23.43 1.32
C SER A 24 -8.57 -22.51 0.23
N SER A 25 -9.42 -21.61 -0.26
CA SER A 25 -9.02 -20.52 -1.16
C SER A 25 -8.27 -19.40 -0.44
N SER A 26 -7.60 -18.52 -1.19
CA SER A 26 -6.91 -17.34 -0.68
C SER A 26 -7.84 -16.40 0.10
N LEU A 27 -7.29 -15.70 1.09
CA LEU A 27 -7.94 -14.58 1.77
C LEU A 27 -8.15 -13.37 0.84
N ILE A 28 -7.48 -13.35 -0.32
CA ILE A 28 -7.67 -12.37 -1.38
C ILE A 28 -8.69 -12.94 -2.38
N PRO A 29 -9.94 -12.44 -2.43
CA PRO A 29 -10.91 -12.91 -3.39
C PRO A 29 -10.42 -12.64 -4.81
N ALA A 30 -10.39 -13.67 -5.66
CA ALA A 30 -10.10 -13.51 -7.06
C ALA A 30 -11.33 -12.92 -7.78
N ASN A 31 -11.17 -11.80 -8.49
CA ASN A 31 -12.21 -11.19 -9.33
C ASN A 31 -13.51 -10.76 -8.62
N ASP A 32 -13.49 -10.52 -7.31
CA ASP A 32 -14.62 -9.92 -6.61
C ASP A 32 -14.28 -8.49 -6.14
N PRO A 33 -14.64 -7.45 -6.91
CA PRO A 33 -14.35 -6.06 -6.52
C PRO A 33 -15.19 -5.60 -5.32
N THR A 34 -16.20 -6.37 -4.91
CA THR A 34 -17.08 -6.02 -3.78
C THR A 34 -16.51 -6.44 -2.43
N LEU A 35 -15.47 -7.29 -2.41
CA LEU A 35 -14.89 -7.83 -1.18
C LEU A 35 -13.40 -7.51 -1.03
N LEU A 36 -13.05 -6.96 0.14
CA LEU A 36 -11.65 -6.74 0.50
C LEU A 36 -10.96 -8.05 0.87
N PHE A 37 -11.62 -8.91 1.66
CA PHE A 37 -11.10 -10.22 2.06
C PHE A 37 -12.19 -11.29 1.95
N THR A 38 -11.76 -12.55 1.83
CA THR A 38 -12.65 -13.71 1.98
C THR A 38 -13.21 -13.74 3.39
N ASN A 39 -14.51 -13.50 3.54
CA ASN A 39 -15.22 -13.38 4.82
C ASN A 39 -16.13 -14.59 5.14
N ALA A 40 -16.36 -15.46 4.15
CA ALA A 40 -17.18 -16.66 4.27
C ALA A 40 -16.68 -17.81 3.38
N GLY A 41 -17.07 -19.04 3.74
CA GLY A 41 -16.73 -20.28 3.04
C GLY A 41 -17.19 -20.32 1.58
N MET A 42 -18.36 -19.73 1.32
CA MET A 42 -19.02 -19.75 0.01
C MET A 42 -18.28 -18.96 -1.07
N ASN A 43 -17.44 -17.97 -0.70
CA ASN A 43 -16.84 -17.02 -1.64
C ASN A 43 -16.06 -17.72 -2.76
N GLN A 44 -15.40 -18.83 -2.45
CA GLN A 44 -14.63 -19.64 -3.42
C GLN A 44 -15.50 -20.42 -4.43
N PHE A 45 -16.82 -20.44 -4.23
CA PHE A 45 -17.81 -21.15 -5.04
C PHE A 45 -18.88 -20.21 -5.60
N LYS A 46 -18.71 -18.87 -5.52
CA LYS A 46 -19.68 -17.89 -5.99
C LYS A 46 -20.15 -18.17 -7.42
N ASP A 47 -19.21 -18.42 -8.33
CA ASP A 47 -19.51 -18.67 -9.74
C ASP A 47 -20.21 -20.02 -9.98
N CYS A 48 -19.98 -21.00 -9.10
CA CYS A 48 -20.72 -22.27 -9.12
C CYS A 48 -22.19 -22.05 -8.74
N PHE A 49 -22.47 -21.25 -7.70
CA PHE A 49 -23.85 -20.93 -7.30
C PHE A 49 -24.60 -20.12 -8.36
N LEU A 50 -23.89 -19.23 -9.06
CA LEU A 50 -24.45 -18.45 -10.17
C LEU A 50 -24.56 -19.25 -11.48
N GLY A 51 -24.04 -20.48 -11.54
CA GLY A 51 -24.02 -21.31 -12.75
C GLY A 51 -23.07 -20.82 -13.85
N LEU A 52 -22.17 -19.90 -13.52
CA LEU A 52 -21.15 -19.34 -14.42
C LEU A 52 -19.95 -20.28 -14.57
N GLU A 53 -19.68 -21.09 -13.55
CA GLU A 53 -18.62 -22.08 -13.52
C GLU A 53 -19.22 -23.49 -13.33
N LYS A 54 -18.71 -24.47 -14.08
CA LYS A 54 -19.02 -25.89 -13.85
C LYS A 54 -17.77 -26.63 -13.39
N ARG A 55 -17.86 -27.29 -12.24
CA ARG A 55 -16.80 -28.15 -11.70
C ARG A 55 -17.15 -29.63 -11.88
N ALA A 56 -16.16 -30.50 -11.70
CA ALA A 56 -16.33 -31.95 -11.81
C ALA A 56 -17.17 -32.58 -10.66
N TYR A 57 -17.57 -31.77 -9.68
CA TYR A 57 -18.33 -32.17 -8.51
C TYR A 57 -19.53 -31.23 -8.29
N THR A 58 -20.60 -31.76 -7.70
CA THR A 58 -21.83 -31.02 -7.34
C THR A 58 -21.97 -30.80 -5.82
N ARG A 59 -21.07 -31.40 -5.04
CA ARG A 59 -21.00 -31.32 -3.56
C ARG A 59 -19.56 -31.06 -3.13
N ALA A 60 -19.34 -30.14 -2.20
CA ALA A 60 -18.01 -29.81 -1.69
C ALA A 60 -17.98 -29.60 -0.18
N THR A 61 -16.85 -29.88 0.47
CA THR A 61 -16.62 -29.54 1.89
C THR A 61 -15.24 -28.92 2.08
N THR A 62 -15.14 -27.90 2.95
CA THR A 62 -13.90 -27.13 3.16
C THR A 62 -13.73 -26.68 4.61
N SER A 63 -12.48 -26.45 5.02
CA SER A 63 -12.14 -25.55 6.13
C SER A 63 -11.58 -24.26 5.54
N GLN A 64 -12.44 -23.26 5.33
CA GLN A 64 -12.04 -22.01 4.68
C GLN A 64 -11.47 -21.02 5.70
N LYS A 65 -10.29 -20.48 5.40
CA LYS A 65 -9.73 -19.33 6.13
C LYS A 65 -10.54 -18.06 5.83
N CYS A 66 -10.97 -17.35 6.85
CA CYS A 66 -11.78 -16.14 6.74
C CYS A 66 -11.16 -14.99 7.52
N VAL A 67 -11.23 -13.77 6.97
CA VAL A 67 -10.84 -12.53 7.67
C VAL A 67 -12.01 -11.55 7.72
N ARG A 68 -12.27 -11.03 8.92
CA ARG A 68 -13.25 -9.97 9.21
C ARG A 68 -12.56 -8.76 9.83
N ALA A 69 -11.73 -8.12 9.02
CA ALA A 69 -11.04 -6.89 9.36
C ALA A 69 -11.16 -5.93 8.16
N GLY A 70 -12.01 -4.91 8.28
CA GLY A 70 -12.30 -3.94 7.22
C GLY A 70 -13.55 -4.26 6.36
N GLY A 71 -14.17 -3.22 5.81
CA GLY A 71 -15.44 -3.32 5.07
C GLY A 71 -16.67 -3.43 5.98
N LYS A 72 -17.79 -3.95 5.43
CA LYS A 72 -19.08 -4.10 6.14
C LYS A 72 -19.02 -5.07 7.33
N HIS A 73 -18.17 -6.09 7.26
CA HIS A 73 -17.98 -7.07 8.33
C HIS A 73 -16.62 -6.84 9.00
N ASN A 74 -16.61 -6.07 10.08
CA ASN A 74 -15.39 -5.68 10.79
C ASN A 74 -15.51 -5.98 12.28
N ASP A 75 -14.81 -7.01 12.74
CA ASP A 75 -14.82 -7.44 14.15
C ASP A 75 -13.63 -6.89 14.95
N LEU A 76 -12.79 -6.05 14.33
CA LEU A 76 -11.49 -5.65 14.88
C LEU A 76 -11.57 -5.08 16.30
N GLU A 77 -12.59 -4.28 16.60
CA GLU A 77 -12.79 -3.68 17.93
C GLU A 77 -13.29 -4.65 19.00
N ASN A 78 -13.99 -5.71 18.59
CA ASN A 78 -14.55 -6.72 19.50
C ASN A 78 -13.50 -7.75 19.93
N VAL A 79 -12.43 -7.91 19.15
CA VAL A 79 -11.33 -8.84 19.42
C VAL A 79 -10.63 -8.49 20.72
N GLY A 80 -10.51 -9.50 21.60
CA GLY A 80 -9.90 -9.41 22.92
C GLY A 80 -10.83 -8.96 24.04
N TYR A 81 -12.00 -8.41 23.70
CA TYR A 81 -12.99 -7.90 24.67
C TYR A 81 -14.23 -8.77 24.78
N THR A 82 -14.62 -9.43 23.69
CA THR A 82 -15.73 -10.39 23.68
C THR A 82 -15.22 -11.84 23.71
N ALA A 83 -16.06 -12.79 24.09
CA ALA A 83 -15.65 -14.20 24.21
C ALA A 83 -15.40 -14.90 22.86
N ARG A 84 -15.94 -14.35 21.76
CA ARG A 84 -16.20 -15.09 20.50
C ARG A 84 -15.72 -14.45 19.19
N HIS A 85 -15.32 -13.18 19.19
CA HIS A 85 -14.94 -12.47 17.96
C HIS A 85 -13.45 -12.54 17.66
N HIS A 86 -13.12 -12.68 16.38
CA HIS A 86 -11.75 -12.85 15.87
C HIS A 86 -11.58 -12.04 14.59
N THR A 87 -10.36 -11.56 14.31
CA THR A 87 -10.08 -11.00 12.97
C THR A 87 -9.90 -12.11 11.94
N PHE A 88 -9.43 -13.28 12.38
CA PHE A 88 -9.27 -14.47 11.56
C PHE A 88 -9.96 -15.66 12.22
N PHE A 89 -10.68 -16.45 11.44
CA PHE A 89 -11.28 -17.69 11.90
C PHE A 89 -11.40 -18.71 10.77
N GLU A 90 -11.63 -19.96 11.13
CA GLU A 90 -11.92 -21.02 10.16
C GLU A 90 -13.42 -21.29 10.08
N MET A 91 -13.94 -21.20 8.87
CA MET A 91 -15.33 -21.55 8.57
C MET A 91 -15.36 -22.94 7.92
N LEU A 92 -15.83 -23.91 8.69
CA LEU A 92 -16.13 -25.26 8.20
C LEU A 92 -17.44 -25.20 7.42
N GLY A 93 -17.44 -25.65 6.17
CA GLY A 93 -18.58 -25.53 5.28
C GLY A 93 -18.82 -26.78 4.44
N ASN A 94 -20.08 -27.04 4.14
CA ASN A 94 -20.53 -28.04 3.19
C ASN A 94 -21.49 -27.40 2.19
N PHE A 95 -21.24 -27.65 0.90
CA PHE A 95 -21.87 -26.93 -0.19
C PHE A 95 -22.58 -27.90 -1.13
N SER A 96 -23.74 -27.48 -1.62
CA SER A 96 -24.52 -28.18 -2.64
C SER A 96 -24.81 -27.22 -3.79
N PHE A 97 -24.46 -27.62 -5.00
CA PHE A 97 -24.69 -26.85 -6.23
C PHE A 97 -25.88 -27.45 -7.00
N GLY A 98 -27.07 -27.39 -6.40
CA GLY A 98 -28.29 -27.94 -7.00
C GLY A 98 -28.52 -29.45 -6.80
N ASP A 99 -27.80 -30.08 -5.89
CA ASP A 99 -27.84 -31.55 -5.69
C ASP A 99 -28.77 -31.98 -4.55
N TYR A 100 -28.58 -31.42 -3.36
CA TYR A 100 -29.49 -31.50 -2.22
C TYR A 100 -29.82 -30.11 -1.66
N PHE A 101 -30.87 -30.02 -0.83
CA PHE A 101 -31.34 -28.75 -0.26
C PHE A 101 -31.67 -28.87 1.24
N LYS A 102 -32.74 -28.21 1.73
CA LYS A 102 -33.04 -28.04 3.16
C LYS A 102 -33.04 -29.33 3.98
N ARG A 103 -33.78 -30.35 3.51
CA ARG A 103 -33.99 -31.61 4.25
C ARG A 103 -32.67 -32.30 4.59
N ASP A 104 -31.83 -32.53 3.60
CA ASP A 104 -30.53 -33.17 3.78
C ASP A 104 -29.57 -32.27 4.56
N ALA A 105 -29.53 -30.97 4.26
CA ALA A 105 -28.66 -30.03 4.97
C ALA A 105 -28.93 -30.02 6.49
N ILE A 106 -30.21 -29.90 6.87
CA ILE A 106 -30.65 -29.92 8.27
C ILE A 106 -30.33 -31.27 8.93
N THR A 107 -30.63 -32.37 8.24
CA THR A 107 -30.39 -33.73 8.76
C THR A 107 -28.89 -33.98 8.98
N TYR A 108 -28.04 -33.58 8.04
CA TYR A 108 -26.59 -33.75 8.16
C TYR A 108 -26.01 -32.89 9.27
N ALA A 109 -26.43 -31.63 9.41
CA ALA A 109 -26.00 -30.76 10.49
C ALA A 109 -26.36 -31.36 11.86
N TRP A 110 -27.60 -31.82 12.02
CA TRP A 110 -28.05 -32.44 13.28
C TRP A 110 -27.35 -33.77 13.57
N GLU A 111 -27.17 -34.62 12.56
CA GLU A 111 -26.44 -35.90 12.69
C GLU A 111 -25.01 -35.66 13.15
N PHE A 112 -24.28 -34.73 12.53
CA PHE A 112 -22.90 -34.45 12.90
C PHE A 112 -22.78 -33.95 14.34
N LEU A 113 -23.67 -33.03 14.75
CA LEU A 113 -23.64 -32.44 16.09
C LEU A 113 -24.02 -33.46 17.18
N THR A 114 -25.06 -34.26 16.97
CA THR A 114 -25.68 -35.07 18.05
C THR A 114 -25.30 -36.54 18.02
N SER A 115 -24.80 -37.07 16.90
CA SER A 115 -24.49 -38.50 16.80
C SER A 115 -23.34 -38.90 17.73
N PRO A 116 -23.46 -40.03 18.45
CA PRO A 116 -22.37 -40.59 19.25
C PRO A 116 -21.11 -40.94 18.44
N LYS A 117 -21.23 -41.08 17.12
CA LYS A 117 -20.10 -41.36 16.21
C LYS A 117 -19.20 -40.13 16.01
N TRP A 118 -19.75 -38.93 16.14
CA TRP A 118 -19.09 -37.67 15.77
C TRP A 118 -18.89 -36.78 16.98
N LEU A 119 -19.72 -35.74 17.17
CA LEU A 119 -19.53 -34.75 18.24
C LEU A 119 -20.30 -35.09 19.53
N ASN A 120 -21.33 -35.92 19.44
CA ASN A 120 -22.11 -36.40 20.60
C ASN A 120 -22.59 -35.27 21.53
N LEU A 121 -23.02 -34.13 20.96
CA LEU A 121 -23.55 -33.03 21.74
C LEU A 121 -24.94 -33.38 22.31
N PRO A 122 -25.22 -32.94 23.55
CA PRO A 122 -26.53 -33.11 24.16
C PRO A 122 -27.59 -32.30 23.38
N SER A 123 -28.48 -33.01 22.68
CA SER A 123 -29.55 -32.41 21.87
C SER A 123 -30.45 -31.45 22.66
N GLU A 124 -30.58 -31.65 23.98
CA GLU A 124 -31.37 -30.83 24.87
C GLU A 124 -30.78 -29.43 25.13
N LYS A 125 -29.50 -29.24 24.80
CA LYS A 125 -28.82 -27.93 24.85
C LYS A 125 -28.86 -27.19 23.52
N LEU A 126 -29.43 -27.78 22.47
CA LEU A 126 -29.47 -27.17 21.15
C LEU A 126 -30.78 -26.43 20.94
N TRP A 127 -30.65 -25.19 20.48
CA TRP A 127 -31.73 -24.30 20.06
C TRP A 127 -31.58 -24.01 18.58
N VAL A 128 -32.70 -23.74 17.91
CA VAL A 128 -32.68 -23.54 16.46
C VAL A 128 -33.53 -22.33 16.09
N THR A 129 -33.02 -21.50 15.19
CA THR A 129 -33.74 -20.39 14.58
C THR A 129 -34.05 -20.69 13.12
N VAL A 130 -35.16 -20.16 12.60
CA VAL A 130 -35.48 -20.18 11.15
C VAL A 130 -36.03 -18.81 10.73
N TYR A 131 -35.89 -18.49 9.44
CA TYR A 131 -36.52 -17.29 8.89
C TYR A 131 -38.04 -17.37 9.05
N ALA A 132 -38.67 -16.26 9.43
CA ALA A 132 -40.07 -16.26 9.87
C ALA A 132 -41.05 -16.87 8.84
N THR A 133 -40.74 -16.76 7.55
CA THR A 133 -41.57 -17.27 6.44
C THR A 133 -41.09 -18.62 5.87
N ASP A 134 -40.05 -19.24 6.42
CA ASP A 134 -39.55 -20.54 5.95
C ASP A 134 -40.21 -21.72 6.70
N ASP A 135 -41.47 -21.99 6.33
CA ASP A 135 -42.25 -23.08 6.92
C ASP A 135 -41.68 -24.47 6.61
N GLU A 136 -41.00 -24.63 5.48
CA GLU A 136 -40.37 -25.90 5.08
C GLU A 136 -39.25 -26.27 6.05
N ALA A 137 -38.34 -25.34 6.35
CA ALA A 137 -37.25 -25.57 7.31
C ALA A 137 -37.82 -25.84 8.73
N TYR A 138 -38.83 -25.08 9.15
CA TYR A 138 -39.48 -25.28 10.45
C TYR A 138 -40.10 -26.67 10.60
N ASP A 139 -40.78 -27.15 9.56
CA ASP A 139 -41.41 -28.46 9.54
C ASP A 139 -40.38 -29.59 9.57
N ILE A 140 -39.26 -29.46 8.84
CA ILE A 140 -38.17 -30.44 8.89
C ILE A 140 -37.61 -30.54 10.31
N TRP A 141 -37.32 -29.41 10.95
CA TRP A 141 -36.79 -29.38 12.32
C TRP A 141 -37.74 -29.98 13.36
N THR A 142 -39.03 -29.64 13.30
CA THR A 142 -40.00 -30.05 14.33
C THR A 142 -40.57 -31.45 14.10
N LYS A 143 -40.82 -31.83 12.84
CA LYS A 143 -41.52 -33.08 12.49
C LYS A 143 -40.56 -34.23 12.14
N GLU A 144 -39.42 -33.94 11.51
CA GLU A 144 -38.48 -34.98 11.08
C GLU A 144 -37.30 -35.13 12.04
N VAL A 145 -36.66 -34.02 12.41
CA VAL A 145 -35.54 -34.04 13.37
C VAL A 145 -36.04 -34.21 14.81
N GLY A 146 -37.17 -33.58 15.14
CA GLY A 146 -37.80 -33.68 16.46
C GLY A 146 -37.32 -32.64 17.47
N VAL A 147 -36.90 -31.45 17.02
CA VAL A 147 -36.59 -30.33 17.93
C VAL A 147 -37.90 -29.82 18.55
N PRO A 148 -38.00 -29.73 19.89
CA PRO A 148 -39.21 -29.24 20.55
C PRO A 148 -39.55 -27.80 20.18
N ALA A 149 -40.84 -27.48 20.13
CA ALA A 149 -41.33 -26.17 19.70
C ALA A 149 -40.82 -25.02 20.58
N GLU A 150 -40.61 -25.27 21.87
CA GLU A 150 -40.06 -24.29 22.82
C GLU A 150 -38.60 -23.90 22.55
N ARG A 151 -37.86 -24.69 21.76
CA ARG A 151 -36.48 -24.41 21.33
C ARG A 151 -36.36 -24.04 19.85
N MET A 152 -37.50 -23.85 19.18
CA MET A 152 -37.59 -23.42 17.78
C MET A 152 -38.07 -21.97 17.71
N VAL A 153 -37.19 -21.06 17.30
CA VAL A 153 -37.48 -19.63 17.21
C VAL A 153 -37.63 -19.19 15.76
N ARG A 154 -38.58 -18.31 15.47
CA ARG A 154 -38.78 -17.69 14.16
C ARG A 154 -38.31 -16.25 14.19
N ILE A 155 -37.34 -15.89 13.34
CA ILE A 155 -36.79 -14.53 13.25
C ILE A 155 -37.24 -13.89 11.94
N GLY A 156 -37.95 -12.76 12.06
CA GLY A 156 -38.38 -11.96 10.92
C GLY A 156 -37.37 -10.88 10.54
N ASP A 157 -37.78 -9.96 9.68
CA ASP A 157 -36.98 -8.77 9.35
C ASP A 157 -36.91 -7.85 10.59
N ASN A 158 -35.73 -7.75 11.21
CA ASN A 158 -35.47 -7.03 12.46
C ASN A 158 -34.49 -5.86 12.31
N LYS A 159 -34.00 -5.62 11.07
CA LYS A 159 -33.00 -4.55 10.77
C LYS A 159 -33.56 -3.45 9.86
N GLY A 160 -34.88 -3.23 9.90
CA GLY A 160 -35.54 -2.06 9.30
C GLY A 160 -35.75 -2.10 7.78
N ALA A 161 -35.42 -3.20 7.10
CA ALA A 161 -35.66 -3.38 5.67
C ALA A 161 -36.10 -4.82 5.35
N PRO A 162 -36.84 -5.05 4.24
CA PRO A 162 -37.17 -6.40 3.79
C PRO A 162 -35.92 -7.25 3.59
N TYR A 163 -35.95 -8.50 4.06
CA TYR A 163 -34.82 -9.43 4.03
C TYR A 163 -33.59 -8.96 4.83
N ALA A 164 -33.76 -8.01 5.75
CA ALA A 164 -32.75 -7.62 6.71
C ALA A 164 -33.07 -8.30 8.05
N SER A 165 -32.59 -9.53 8.17
CA SER A 165 -32.85 -10.46 9.27
C SER A 165 -31.57 -11.21 9.62
N ASP A 166 -31.43 -11.70 10.85
CA ASP A 166 -30.37 -12.65 11.20
C ASP A 166 -30.54 -13.99 10.47
N ASN A 167 -31.78 -14.41 10.21
CA ASN A 167 -32.09 -15.63 9.45
C ASN A 167 -32.25 -15.40 7.94
N PHE A 168 -31.72 -14.30 7.39
CA PHE A 168 -31.63 -14.11 5.93
C PHE A 168 -30.22 -13.70 5.56
N TRP A 169 -29.49 -14.62 4.91
CA TRP A 169 -28.07 -14.43 4.65
C TRP A 169 -27.82 -13.89 3.25
N ALA A 170 -26.92 -12.91 3.16
CA ALA A 170 -26.35 -12.38 1.92
C ALA A 170 -24.86 -12.07 2.12
N MET A 171 -24.04 -12.39 1.11
CA MET A 171 -22.58 -12.16 1.16
C MET A 171 -22.21 -10.68 1.30
N GLY A 172 -22.99 -9.80 0.67
CA GLY A 172 -22.76 -8.37 0.58
C GLY A 172 -24.00 -7.66 0.04
N ASP A 173 -23.81 -6.50 -0.57
CA ASP A 173 -24.93 -5.75 -1.15
C ASP A 173 -25.44 -6.37 -2.46
N THR A 174 -24.62 -7.21 -3.09
CA THR A 174 -24.97 -8.00 -4.29
C THR A 174 -24.48 -9.45 -4.15
N GLY A 175 -25.08 -10.37 -4.89
CA GLY A 175 -24.66 -11.78 -4.99
C GLY A 175 -25.71 -12.79 -4.49
N PRO A 176 -25.34 -14.09 -4.47
CA PRO A 176 -26.19 -15.16 -3.97
C PRO A 176 -26.64 -14.95 -2.51
N CYS A 177 -27.91 -15.21 -2.24
CA CYS A 177 -28.54 -15.03 -0.93
C CYS A 177 -29.79 -15.92 -0.76
N GLY A 178 -30.27 -16.02 0.49
CA GLY A 178 -31.47 -16.78 0.83
C GLY A 178 -31.76 -16.83 2.32
N PRO A 179 -32.93 -17.38 2.72
CA PRO A 179 -33.24 -17.65 4.12
C PRO A 179 -32.26 -18.68 4.68
N CYS A 180 -32.04 -18.64 5.99
CA CYS A 180 -31.19 -19.59 6.67
C CYS A 180 -31.80 -20.06 7.99
N THR A 181 -31.25 -21.16 8.50
CA THR A 181 -31.54 -21.69 9.83
C THR A 181 -30.25 -21.86 10.61
N GLU A 182 -30.24 -21.43 11.86
CA GLU A 182 -29.04 -21.44 12.69
C GLU A 182 -29.26 -22.32 13.92
N ILE A 183 -28.18 -22.94 14.39
CA ILE A 183 -28.16 -23.82 15.56
C ILE A 183 -27.32 -23.15 16.64
N PHE A 184 -27.90 -23.01 17.83
CA PHE A 184 -27.29 -22.40 19.00
C PHE A 184 -27.06 -23.45 20.08
N PHE A 185 -25.97 -23.31 20.82
CA PHE A 185 -25.69 -24.11 22.01
C PHE A 185 -25.94 -23.30 23.29
N ASP A 186 -26.71 -23.85 24.22
CA ASP A 186 -26.95 -23.28 25.55
C ASP A 186 -25.86 -23.74 26.53
N HIS A 187 -24.96 -22.83 26.90
CA HIS A 187 -23.94 -23.10 27.92
C HIS A 187 -24.53 -23.28 29.33
N GLY A 188 -25.75 -22.78 29.58
CA GLY A 188 -26.51 -22.93 30.82
C GLY A 188 -26.70 -21.62 31.58
N GLU A 189 -27.63 -21.62 32.55
CA GLU A 189 -28.11 -20.43 33.28
C GLU A 189 -27.04 -19.67 34.09
N HIS A 190 -25.87 -20.27 34.32
CA HIS A 190 -24.77 -19.64 35.04
C HIS A 190 -24.00 -18.62 34.19
N ILE A 191 -24.27 -18.55 32.89
CA ILE A 191 -23.76 -17.54 31.97
C ILE A 191 -24.91 -16.61 31.59
N TRP A 192 -24.62 -15.31 31.54
CA TRP A 192 -25.62 -14.29 31.21
C TRP A 192 -25.96 -14.31 29.71
N GLY A 193 -27.26 -14.17 29.40
CA GLY A 193 -27.78 -14.12 28.05
C GLY A 193 -29.14 -14.80 27.92
N GLY A 194 -29.99 -14.28 27.03
CA GLY A 194 -31.29 -14.83 26.67
C GLY A 194 -31.22 -15.70 25.41
N PRO A 195 -32.24 -16.53 25.15
CA PRO A 195 -32.32 -17.33 23.92
C PRO A 195 -32.34 -16.42 22.68
N PRO A 196 -32.00 -16.96 21.49
CA PRO A 196 -32.02 -16.18 20.25
C PRO A 196 -33.42 -15.58 20.00
N GLY A 197 -33.47 -14.36 19.46
CA GLY A 197 -34.69 -13.59 19.23
C GLY A 197 -35.25 -12.87 20.47
N SER A 198 -34.58 -12.96 21.62
CA SER A 198 -34.99 -12.27 22.85
C SER A 198 -34.24 -10.94 23.01
N PRO A 199 -34.74 -9.99 23.82
CA PRO A 199 -34.03 -8.73 24.09
C PRO A 199 -32.63 -8.89 24.70
N GLU A 200 -32.30 -10.07 25.23
CA GLU A 200 -31.02 -10.39 25.87
C GLU A 200 -30.17 -11.36 25.01
N GLU A 201 -30.49 -11.52 23.72
CA GLU A 201 -29.85 -12.48 22.81
C GLU A 201 -28.34 -12.25 22.60
N ASP A 202 -27.84 -11.03 22.88
CA ASP A 202 -26.43 -10.68 22.71
C ASP A 202 -25.49 -11.30 23.76
N GLY A 203 -26.03 -11.88 24.84
CA GLY A 203 -25.26 -12.51 25.90
C GLY A 203 -24.49 -13.77 25.47
N ASP A 204 -23.57 -14.23 26.33
CA ASP A 204 -22.66 -15.34 26.02
C ASP A 204 -23.24 -16.74 26.33
N ARG A 205 -24.50 -16.81 26.80
CA ARG A 205 -25.15 -18.08 27.14
C ARG A 205 -25.48 -18.92 25.91
N TYR A 206 -26.06 -18.30 24.89
CA TYR A 206 -26.48 -18.96 23.66
C TYR A 206 -25.53 -18.56 22.54
N ILE A 207 -24.74 -19.51 22.05
CA ILE A 207 -23.75 -19.24 21.00
C ILE A 207 -24.18 -19.96 19.73
N GLU A 208 -24.29 -19.21 18.63
CA GLU A 208 -24.48 -19.74 17.29
C GLU A 208 -23.26 -20.59 16.91
N ILE A 209 -23.47 -21.88 16.71
CA ILE A 209 -22.42 -22.83 16.34
C ILE A 209 -22.48 -23.22 14.87
N TRP A 210 -23.65 -23.12 14.20
CA TRP A 210 -23.82 -23.52 12.81
C TRP A 210 -24.90 -22.70 12.12
N ASN A 211 -24.64 -22.26 10.89
CA ASN A 211 -25.62 -21.63 10.00
C ASN A 211 -25.81 -22.44 8.72
N ASN A 212 -27.05 -22.77 8.35
CA ASN A 212 -27.43 -23.40 7.10
C ASN A 212 -28.20 -22.41 6.23
N VAL A 213 -27.55 -21.92 5.18
CA VAL A 213 -28.10 -20.96 4.22
C VAL A 213 -28.68 -21.69 3.01
N PHE A 214 -29.94 -21.39 2.72
CA PHE A 214 -30.69 -21.96 1.61
C PHE A 214 -30.74 -20.97 0.46
N MET A 215 -29.62 -20.87 -0.26
CA MET A 215 -29.48 -19.93 -1.36
C MET A 215 -30.43 -20.28 -2.50
N GLN A 216 -31.26 -19.31 -2.86
CA GLN A 216 -32.26 -19.44 -3.91
C GLN A 216 -32.41 -18.16 -4.74
N PHE A 217 -31.75 -17.07 -4.34
CA PHE A 217 -31.77 -15.78 -5.04
C PHE A 217 -30.37 -15.24 -5.28
N ASN A 218 -30.24 -14.38 -6.29
CA ASN A 218 -29.10 -13.51 -6.55
C ASN A 218 -29.59 -12.05 -6.50
N ARG A 219 -29.01 -11.25 -5.60
CA ARG A 219 -29.36 -9.84 -5.42
C ARG A 219 -28.48 -8.96 -6.33
N THR A 220 -29.10 -8.10 -7.12
CA THR A 220 -28.41 -7.08 -7.95
C THR A 220 -28.23 -5.77 -7.17
N GLY A 221 -27.40 -4.86 -7.69
CA GLY A 221 -27.05 -3.60 -7.00
C GLY A 221 -28.21 -2.63 -6.78
N ASP A 222 -29.28 -2.76 -7.54
CA ASP A 222 -30.57 -2.06 -7.38
C ASP A 222 -31.52 -2.75 -6.38
N GLY A 223 -31.08 -3.85 -5.76
CA GLY A 223 -31.83 -4.61 -4.76
C GLY A 223 -32.80 -5.65 -5.32
N VAL A 224 -32.84 -5.84 -6.65
CA VAL A 224 -33.73 -6.84 -7.27
C VAL A 224 -33.21 -8.26 -7.00
N MET A 225 -34.14 -9.17 -6.69
CA MET A 225 -33.85 -10.59 -6.42
C MET A 225 -34.20 -11.44 -7.64
N HIS A 226 -33.19 -12.05 -8.25
CA HIS A 226 -33.37 -13.03 -9.33
C HIS A 226 -33.23 -14.46 -8.79
N PRO A 227 -34.06 -15.42 -9.20
CA PRO A 227 -33.85 -16.82 -8.85
C PRO A 227 -32.47 -17.33 -9.31
N LEU A 228 -31.81 -18.13 -8.47
CA LEU A 228 -30.60 -18.86 -8.88
C LEU A 228 -30.94 -19.96 -9.91
N PRO A 229 -29.96 -20.40 -10.73
CA PRO A 229 -30.18 -21.50 -11.68
C PRO A 229 -30.65 -22.79 -11.03
N ALA A 230 -30.21 -23.04 -9.79
CA ALA A 230 -30.70 -24.11 -8.94
C ALA A 230 -30.62 -23.69 -7.46
N PRO A 231 -31.58 -24.11 -6.61
CA PRO A 231 -31.47 -23.96 -5.16
C PRO A 231 -30.20 -24.65 -4.65
N SER A 232 -29.46 -23.96 -3.80
CA SER A 232 -28.13 -24.39 -3.37
C SER A 232 -27.98 -24.26 -1.86
N VAL A 233 -27.09 -25.07 -1.28
CA VAL A 233 -26.79 -25.03 0.15
C VAL A 233 -25.41 -24.42 0.35
N ASP A 234 -25.35 -23.45 1.25
CA ASP A 234 -24.13 -22.94 1.85
C ASP A 234 -24.25 -23.12 3.37
N THR A 235 -23.18 -23.59 4.02
CA THR A 235 -23.16 -23.71 5.47
C THR A 235 -21.88 -23.11 6.03
N GLY A 236 -22.00 -22.60 7.26
CA GLY A 236 -20.87 -22.10 8.04
C GLY A 236 -20.95 -22.60 9.47
N MET A 237 -19.96 -23.39 9.89
CA MET A 237 -19.70 -23.77 11.27
C MET A 237 -18.35 -23.17 11.69
N GLY A 238 -18.34 -22.27 12.67
CA GLY A 238 -17.11 -21.66 13.16
C GLY A 238 -16.29 -22.67 13.99
N LEU A 239 -15.10 -23.03 13.52
CA LEU A 239 -14.26 -24.05 14.18
C LEU A 239 -13.95 -23.68 15.64
N GLU A 240 -13.64 -22.42 15.89
CA GLU A 240 -13.29 -21.92 17.22
C GLU A 240 -14.47 -22.04 18.19
N ARG A 241 -15.69 -21.72 17.73
CA ARG A 241 -16.91 -21.77 18.55
C ARG A 241 -17.26 -23.21 18.93
N ILE A 242 -17.27 -24.12 17.95
CA ILE A 242 -17.57 -25.53 18.25
C ILE A 242 -16.48 -26.17 19.12
N SER A 243 -15.23 -25.72 18.98
CA SER A 243 -14.13 -26.17 19.83
C SER A 243 -14.31 -25.73 21.28
N ALA A 244 -14.79 -24.50 21.53
CA ALA A 244 -15.12 -24.04 22.87
C ALA A 244 -16.19 -24.95 23.53
N VAL A 245 -17.24 -25.28 22.80
CA VAL A 245 -18.31 -26.19 23.26
C VAL A 245 -17.75 -27.58 23.61
N LEU A 246 -16.97 -28.19 22.72
CA LEU A 246 -16.41 -29.55 22.89
C LEU A 246 -15.23 -29.64 23.87
N GLN A 247 -14.69 -28.49 24.28
CA GLN A 247 -13.67 -28.38 25.33
C GLN A 247 -14.28 -27.90 26.66
N HIS A 248 -15.60 -27.69 26.71
CA HIS A 248 -16.36 -27.27 27.88
C HIS A 248 -15.91 -25.91 28.45
N VAL A 249 -15.56 -24.99 27.56
CA VAL A 249 -15.19 -23.61 27.88
C VAL A 249 -16.19 -22.63 27.24
N ASN A 250 -16.30 -21.41 27.77
CA ASN A 250 -17.24 -20.41 27.24
C ASN A 250 -16.55 -19.38 26.32
N SER A 251 -15.23 -19.21 26.43
CA SER A 251 -14.48 -18.34 25.54
C SER A 251 -13.70 -19.11 24.48
N ASN A 252 -13.74 -18.61 23.25
CA ASN A 252 -12.89 -19.11 22.18
C ASN A 252 -11.39 -18.99 22.53
N TYR A 253 -11.00 -18.04 23.37
CA TYR A 253 -9.60 -17.87 23.80
C TYR A 253 -9.13 -18.95 24.79
N GLU A 254 -10.04 -19.78 25.32
CA GLU A 254 -9.74 -20.86 26.26
C GLU A 254 -9.51 -22.21 25.57
N ILE A 255 -9.71 -22.28 24.24
CA ILE A 255 -9.47 -23.51 23.47
C ILE A 255 -7.99 -23.80 23.28
N ASP A 256 -7.65 -25.05 23.00
CA ASP A 256 -6.30 -25.55 22.75
C ASP A 256 -5.46 -24.67 21.80
N LEU A 257 -6.02 -24.31 20.64
CA LEU A 257 -5.34 -23.47 19.64
C LEU A 257 -4.95 -22.10 20.22
N PHE A 258 -5.86 -21.42 20.90
CA PHE A 258 -5.59 -20.09 21.46
C PHE A 258 -4.71 -20.16 22.69
N GLN A 259 -4.85 -21.17 23.56
CA GLN A 259 -3.98 -21.33 24.72
C GLN A 259 -2.51 -21.50 24.31
N SER A 260 -2.23 -22.24 23.23
CA SER A 260 -0.89 -22.34 22.65
C SER A 260 -0.35 -20.98 22.21
N LEU A 261 -1.14 -20.21 21.44
CA LEU A 261 -0.75 -18.89 20.94
C LEU A 261 -0.62 -17.84 22.05
N LEU A 262 -1.50 -17.83 23.04
CA LEU A 262 -1.46 -16.95 24.20
C LEU A 262 -0.19 -17.18 25.02
N ASN A 263 0.18 -18.45 25.23
CA ASN A 263 1.42 -18.78 25.95
C ASN A 263 2.67 -18.38 25.15
N ALA A 264 2.66 -18.57 23.83
CA ALA A 264 3.75 -18.11 22.96
C ALA A 264 3.87 -16.57 22.96
N ALA A 265 2.74 -15.86 22.91
CA ALA A 265 2.70 -14.40 23.00
C ALA A 265 3.23 -13.91 24.36
N ALA A 266 2.79 -14.53 25.46
CA ALA A 266 3.24 -14.19 26.81
C ALA A 266 4.77 -14.38 26.96
N GLY A 267 5.30 -15.49 26.43
CA GLY A 267 6.74 -15.77 26.39
C GLY A 267 7.53 -14.78 25.52
N ALA A 268 6.99 -14.38 24.37
CA ALA A 268 7.62 -13.41 23.47
C ALA A 268 7.66 -11.99 24.08
N ILE A 269 6.61 -11.61 24.81
CA ILE A 269 6.48 -10.30 25.49
C ILE A 269 7.28 -10.27 26.79
N GLY A 270 7.34 -11.39 27.52
CA GLY A 270 7.93 -11.49 28.86
C GLY A 270 6.94 -11.20 30.00
N CYS A 271 5.65 -11.54 29.82
CA CYS A 271 4.60 -11.39 30.83
C CYS A 271 3.95 -12.73 31.22
N SER A 272 3.10 -12.73 32.25
CA SER A 272 2.24 -13.87 32.61
C SER A 272 0.96 -13.89 31.77
N ASN A 273 0.51 -15.08 31.37
CA ASN A 273 -0.81 -15.26 30.77
C ASN A 273 -1.87 -15.32 31.87
N GLU A 274 -2.52 -14.18 32.13
CA GLU A 274 -3.58 -14.05 33.14
C GLU A 274 -4.95 -13.79 32.46
N GLY A 275 -5.07 -14.11 31.17
CA GLY A 275 -6.29 -13.87 30.40
C GLY A 275 -6.53 -12.39 30.05
N GLN A 276 -5.49 -11.56 30.03
CA GLN A 276 -5.61 -10.13 29.74
C GLN A 276 -6.08 -9.90 28.29
N ALA A 277 -7.00 -8.94 28.09
CA ALA A 277 -7.53 -8.60 26.76
C ALA A 277 -6.44 -8.30 25.72
N SER A 278 -5.36 -7.62 26.13
CA SER A 278 -4.24 -7.30 25.23
C SER A 278 -3.50 -8.53 24.72
N LEU A 279 -3.41 -9.59 25.53
CA LEU A 279 -2.75 -10.83 25.12
C LEU A 279 -3.62 -11.58 24.10
N LYS A 280 -4.95 -11.57 24.30
CA LYS A 280 -5.94 -12.11 23.35
C LYS A 280 -5.87 -11.43 21.98
N VAL A 281 -5.73 -10.09 21.96
CA VAL A 281 -5.53 -9.33 20.71
C VAL A 281 -4.27 -9.78 19.98
N VAL A 282 -3.14 -9.90 20.68
CA VAL A 282 -1.87 -10.34 20.08
C VAL A 282 -1.99 -11.75 19.48
N ALA A 283 -2.61 -12.68 20.22
CA ALA A 283 -2.77 -14.07 19.80
C ALA A 283 -3.76 -14.25 18.63
N ASP A 284 -4.81 -13.43 18.54
CA ASP A 284 -5.69 -13.40 17.37
C ASP A 284 -4.97 -12.80 16.15
N HIS A 285 -4.35 -11.64 16.33
CA HIS A 285 -3.78 -10.87 15.22
C HIS A 285 -2.60 -11.55 14.55
N ILE A 286 -1.82 -12.38 15.26
CA ILE A 286 -0.75 -13.16 14.62
C ILE A 286 -1.32 -14.13 13.56
N ARG A 287 -2.52 -14.70 13.78
CA ARG A 287 -3.17 -15.60 12.82
C ARG A 287 -3.50 -14.83 11.55
N SER A 288 -4.24 -13.72 11.68
CA SER A 288 -4.60 -12.84 10.57
C SER A 288 -3.39 -12.36 9.78
N CYS A 289 -2.36 -11.86 10.47
CA CYS A 289 -1.18 -11.35 9.79
C CYS A 289 -0.40 -12.47 9.10
N GLY A 290 -0.24 -13.63 9.74
CA GLY A 290 0.46 -14.78 9.17
C GLY A 290 -0.18 -15.25 7.86
N PHE A 291 -1.49 -15.44 7.85
CA PHE A 291 -2.22 -15.88 6.65
C PHE A 291 -2.28 -14.81 5.56
N LEU A 292 -2.48 -13.53 5.92
CA LEU A 292 -2.48 -12.45 4.93
C LEU A 292 -1.12 -12.33 4.23
N ILE A 293 -0.02 -12.44 4.97
CA ILE A 293 1.32 -12.41 4.39
C ILE A 293 1.59 -13.68 3.56
N ALA A 294 1.16 -14.85 4.03
CA ALA A 294 1.26 -16.09 3.27
C ALA A 294 0.49 -16.02 1.93
N ASP A 295 -0.65 -15.33 1.89
CA ASP A 295 -1.45 -15.09 0.68
C ASP A 295 -0.94 -13.90 -0.17
N GLY A 296 0.22 -13.32 0.16
CA GLY A 296 0.91 -12.32 -0.65
C GLY A 296 0.58 -10.85 -0.34
N VAL A 297 -0.10 -10.57 0.79
CA VAL A 297 -0.34 -9.20 1.25
C VAL A 297 0.88 -8.68 2.01
N THR A 298 1.37 -7.50 1.63
CA THR A 298 2.43 -6.78 2.35
C THR A 298 1.88 -5.51 3.00
N PRO A 299 2.34 -5.10 4.20
CA PRO A 299 1.95 -3.83 4.81
C PRO A 299 2.14 -2.63 3.85
N SER A 300 1.11 -1.80 3.69
CA SER A 300 1.13 -0.62 2.81
C SER A 300 0.21 0.49 3.34
N ASN A 301 0.14 1.63 2.64
CA ASN A 301 -0.75 2.75 3.01
C ASN A 301 -2.17 2.62 2.46
N GLU A 302 -2.44 1.66 1.57
CA GLU A 302 -3.72 1.57 0.86
C GLU A 302 -4.23 0.13 0.72
N GLY A 303 -5.55 0.00 0.51
CA GLY A 303 -6.21 -1.27 0.21
C GLY A 303 -5.97 -2.35 1.28
N ARG A 304 -5.68 -3.58 0.82
CA ARG A 304 -5.45 -4.75 1.70
C ARG A 304 -4.20 -4.60 2.56
N GLY A 305 -3.15 -3.98 2.01
CA GLY A 305 -1.90 -3.76 2.73
C GLY A 305 -2.05 -2.77 3.89
N TYR A 306 -2.96 -1.79 3.75
CA TYR A 306 -3.36 -0.92 4.86
C TYR A 306 -4.02 -1.68 6.01
N VAL A 307 -4.94 -2.59 5.71
CA VAL A 307 -5.58 -3.40 6.77
C VAL A 307 -4.57 -4.29 7.47
N LEU A 308 -3.70 -4.99 6.72
CA LEU A 308 -2.65 -5.79 7.33
C LEU A 308 -1.76 -4.94 8.26
N ARG A 309 -1.32 -3.77 7.78
CA ARG A 309 -0.54 -2.81 8.59
C ARG A 309 -1.27 -2.43 9.87
N ARG A 310 -2.57 -2.12 9.78
CA ARG A 310 -3.43 -1.76 10.92
C ARG A 310 -3.45 -2.88 11.98
N ILE A 311 -3.65 -4.14 11.57
CA ILE A 311 -3.68 -5.30 12.46
C ILE A 311 -2.30 -5.50 13.14
N VAL A 312 -1.21 -5.44 12.37
CA VAL A 312 0.16 -5.57 12.91
C VAL A 312 0.44 -4.49 13.97
N ARG A 313 0.12 -3.23 13.68
CA ARG A 313 0.37 -2.11 14.59
C ARG A 313 -0.46 -2.20 15.85
N ARG A 314 -1.72 -2.62 15.74
CA ARG A 314 -2.58 -2.88 16.91
C ARG A 314 -1.99 -3.97 17.81
N ALA A 315 -1.55 -5.09 17.24
CA ALA A 315 -0.89 -6.15 18.01
C ALA A 315 0.39 -5.65 18.71
N CYS A 316 1.23 -4.91 17.99
CA CYS A 316 2.47 -4.34 18.54
C CYS A 316 2.20 -3.38 19.71
N ARG A 317 1.16 -2.54 19.63
CA ARG A 317 0.76 -1.66 20.74
C ARG A 317 0.30 -2.45 21.96
N HIS A 318 -0.55 -3.47 21.78
CA HIS A 318 -0.98 -4.32 22.89
C HIS A 318 0.18 -5.07 23.55
N GLY A 319 1.18 -5.51 22.78
CA GLY A 319 2.40 -6.07 23.34
C GLY A 319 3.24 -5.06 24.12
N ASN A 320 3.43 -3.85 23.60
CA ASN A 320 4.12 -2.76 24.32
C ASN A 320 3.41 -2.42 25.64
N LYS A 321 2.07 -2.39 25.64
CA LYS A 321 1.26 -2.18 26.85
C LYS A 321 1.51 -3.26 27.92
N LEU A 322 1.75 -4.50 27.48
CA LEU A 322 2.11 -5.62 28.36
C LEU A 322 3.60 -5.65 28.74
N GLY A 323 4.40 -4.67 28.29
CA GLY A 323 5.81 -4.53 28.67
C GLY A 323 6.81 -5.14 27.69
N ALA A 324 6.41 -5.44 26.46
CA ALA A 324 7.31 -5.99 25.44
C ALA A 324 8.55 -5.09 25.23
N LYS A 325 9.72 -5.72 25.07
CA LYS A 325 10.99 -5.03 24.77
C LYS A 325 11.53 -5.43 23.41
N GLY A 326 11.69 -4.45 22.52
CA GLY A 326 12.11 -4.67 21.14
C GLY A 326 11.07 -5.46 20.34
N SER A 327 11.49 -6.05 19.22
CA SER A 327 10.59 -6.81 18.34
C SER A 327 10.23 -8.17 18.95
N PHE A 328 8.94 -8.43 19.13
CA PHE A 328 8.40 -9.65 19.72
C PHE A 328 7.40 -10.36 18.81
N PHE A 329 6.65 -9.62 17.99
CA PHE A 329 5.47 -10.16 17.32
C PHE A 329 5.82 -11.29 16.33
N TYR A 330 6.90 -11.11 15.55
CA TYR A 330 7.38 -12.13 14.62
C TYR A 330 7.80 -13.45 15.29
N LYS A 331 8.16 -13.44 16.59
CA LYS A 331 8.60 -14.65 17.31
C LYS A 331 7.44 -15.63 17.54
N ILE A 332 6.19 -15.17 17.44
CA ILE A 332 4.99 -15.97 17.65
C ILE A 332 4.68 -16.83 16.40
N VAL A 333 5.24 -16.49 15.23
CA VAL A 333 4.98 -17.21 13.96
C VAL A 333 5.30 -18.71 14.07
N ALA A 334 6.36 -19.08 14.79
CA ALA A 334 6.70 -20.49 14.98
C ALA A 334 5.58 -21.29 15.69
N ALA A 335 4.90 -20.69 16.67
CA ALA A 335 3.76 -21.30 17.34
C ALA A 335 2.53 -21.37 16.41
N LEU A 336 2.29 -20.33 15.61
CA LEU A 336 1.25 -20.35 14.58
C LEU A 336 1.46 -21.50 13.58
N VAL A 337 2.69 -21.68 13.08
CA VAL A 337 3.03 -22.78 12.17
C VAL A 337 2.84 -24.14 12.84
N ALA A 338 3.16 -24.27 14.13
CA ALA A 338 2.94 -25.52 14.86
C ALA A 338 1.45 -25.87 15.01
N GLU A 339 0.58 -24.88 15.28
CA GLU A 339 -0.86 -25.11 15.47
C GLU A 339 -1.63 -25.30 14.16
N MET A 340 -1.23 -24.62 13.10
CA MET A 340 -2.03 -24.50 11.87
C MET A 340 -1.32 -24.97 10.59
N GLY A 341 0.00 -25.18 10.62
CA GLY A 341 0.80 -25.45 9.41
C GLY A 341 0.58 -26.83 8.77
N GLU A 342 -0.04 -27.78 9.47
CA GLU A 342 -0.42 -29.08 8.88
C GLU A 342 -1.66 -28.93 7.98
N ALA A 343 -2.67 -28.21 8.46
CA ALA A 343 -3.88 -27.91 7.68
C ALA A 343 -3.61 -26.88 6.57
N PHE A 344 -2.64 -25.99 6.79
CA PHE A 344 -2.26 -24.90 5.88
C PHE A 344 -0.73 -24.89 5.63
N PRO A 345 -0.23 -25.76 4.74
CA PRO A 345 1.21 -25.91 4.47
C PRO A 345 1.89 -24.62 4.01
N GLU A 346 1.15 -23.67 3.43
CA GLU A 346 1.67 -22.38 3.00
C GLU A 346 2.29 -21.58 4.16
N LEU A 347 1.79 -21.71 5.39
CA LEU A 347 2.37 -21.05 6.56
C LEU A 347 3.79 -21.54 6.84
N LYS A 348 4.02 -22.85 6.67
CA LYS A 348 5.33 -23.47 6.89
C LYS A 348 6.30 -23.10 5.76
N GLN A 349 5.82 -23.10 4.52
CA GLN A 349 6.62 -22.72 3.35
C GLN A 349 7.05 -21.25 3.41
N GLN A 350 6.17 -20.36 3.87
CA GLN A 350 6.39 -18.91 3.92
C GLN A 350 6.87 -18.39 5.29
N GLN A 351 7.15 -19.26 6.27
CA GLN A 351 7.48 -18.87 7.65
C GLN A 351 8.57 -17.78 7.72
N ALA A 352 9.69 -17.99 7.04
CA ALA A 352 10.81 -17.04 7.06
C ALA A 352 10.45 -15.68 6.40
N HIS A 353 9.54 -15.69 5.43
CA HIS A 353 9.03 -14.46 4.81
C HIS A 353 8.10 -13.72 5.78
N ILE A 354 7.14 -14.43 6.39
CA ILE A 354 6.20 -13.89 7.38
C ILE A 354 6.96 -13.24 8.54
N GLU A 355 7.94 -13.96 9.12
CA GLU A 355 8.76 -13.45 10.21
C GLU A 355 9.50 -12.15 9.84
N ARG A 356 10.06 -12.10 8.63
CA ARG A 356 10.79 -10.92 8.14
C ARG A 356 9.87 -9.72 7.96
N VAL A 357 8.72 -9.91 7.31
CA VAL A 357 7.75 -8.84 7.05
C VAL A 357 7.21 -8.26 8.37
N LEU A 358 6.83 -9.12 9.32
CA LEU A 358 6.34 -8.70 10.63
C LEU A 358 7.40 -7.94 11.41
N LYS A 359 8.64 -8.45 11.44
CA LYS A 359 9.75 -7.79 12.14
C LYS A 359 10.03 -6.41 11.56
N THR A 360 10.07 -6.26 10.24
CA THR A 360 10.33 -4.98 9.59
C THR A 360 9.23 -3.96 9.87
N GLU A 361 7.94 -4.33 9.78
CA GLU A 361 6.85 -3.40 10.09
C GLU A 361 6.82 -3.05 11.59
N GLU A 362 7.13 -3.99 12.49
CA GLU A 362 7.25 -3.74 13.93
C GLU A 362 8.38 -2.73 14.25
N GLU A 363 9.56 -2.89 13.63
CA GLU A 363 10.69 -1.97 13.79
C GLU A 363 10.42 -0.58 13.21
N GLN A 364 9.68 -0.50 12.09
CA GLN A 364 9.24 0.78 11.52
C GLN A 364 8.21 1.45 12.44
N PHE A 365 7.22 0.69 12.90
CA PHE A 365 6.15 1.21 13.75
C PHE A 365 6.68 1.67 15.10
N ALA A 366 7.68 1.01 15.70
CA ALA A 366 8.27 1.44 16.96
C ALA A 366 8.74 2.90 16.91
N LYS A 367 9.36 3.33 15.80
CA LYS A 367 9.79 4.72 15.58
C LYS A 367 8.60 5.68 15.48
N THR A 368 7.54 5.26 14.79
CA THR A 368 6.31 6.05 14.61
C THR A 368 5.49 6.16 15.89
N LEU A 369 5.38 5.06 16.66
CA LEU A 369 4.59 4.96 17.88
C LEU A 369 5.12 5.90 18.96
N GLU A 370 6.44 5.95 19.15
CA GLU A 370 7.08 6.85 20.14
C GLU A 370 6.77 8.32 19.83
N GLN A 371 6.88 8.71 18.56
CA GLN A 371 6.59 10.08 18.14
C GLN A 371 5.10 10.40 18.22
N GLY A 372 4.23 9.48 17.79
CA GLY A 372 2.77 9.66 17.82
C GLY A 372 2.19 9.71 19.22
N LEU A 373 2.66 8.87 20.15
CA LEU A 373 2.26 8.92 21.56
C LEU A 373 2.65 10.24 22.21
N LYS A 374 3.86 10.75 21.93
CA LYS A 374 4.31 12.04 22.47
C LYS A 374 3.44 13.21 21.98
N ILE A 375 3.03 13.20 20.71
CA ILE A 375 2.16 14.23 20.14
C ILE A 375 0.75 14.11 20.73
N LEU A 376 0.20 12.90 20.77
CA LEU A 376 -1.10 12.66 21.37
C LEU A 376 -1.11 13.08 22.85
N GLU A 377 -0.06 12.80 23.62
CA GLU A 377 0.05 13.26 25.01
C GLU A 377 0.13 14.78 25.13
N GLN A 378 0.85 15.46 24.24
CA GLN A 378 0.90 16.93 24.21
C GLN A 378 -0.47 17.53 23.91
N ASP A 379 -1.16 17.03 22.89
CA ASP A 379 -2.46 17.55 22.48
C ASP A 379 -3.57 17.19 23.51
N LEU A 380 -3.45 16.05 24.20
CA LEU A 380 -4.34 15.67 25.30
C LEU A 380 -4.20 16.53 26.56
N VAL A 381 -3.02 17.13 26.81
CA VAL A 381 -2.83 18.05 27.96
C VAL A 381 -3.58 19.36 27.77
N GLU A 382 -3.73 19.81 26.52
CA GLU A 382 -4.43 21.06 26.18
C GLU A 382 -5.94 20.84 25.92
N LEU A 383 -6.40 19.58 25.94
CA LEU A 383 -7.78 19.21 25.65
C LEU A 383 -8.75 19.73 26.71
N LYS A 384 -9.77 20.48 26.26
CA LYS A 384 -10.91 20.90 27.09
C LYS A 384 -12.12 20.05 26.73
N GLY A 385 -12.44 19.07 27.58
CA GLY A 385 -13.59 18.16 27.39
C GLY A 385 -13.18 16.70 27.24
N SER A 386 -14.12 15.85 26.80
CA SER A 386 -13.94 14.39 26.65
C SER A 386 -13.88 13.92 25.19
N VAL A 387 -13.73 14.84 24.23
CA VAL A 387 -13.77 14.54 22.78
C VAL A 387 -12.46 15.01 22.15
N ILE A 388 -11.73 14.10 21.50
CA ILE A 388 -10.50 14.42 20.74
C ILE A 388 -10.91 15.00 19.38
N PRO A 389 -10.47 16.23 19.00
CA PRO A 389 -10.89 16.88 17.76
C PRO A 389 -10.47 16.12 16.49
N GLY A 390 -11.34 16.15 15.47
CA GLY A 390 -11.11 15.47 14.19
C GLY A 390 -9.84 15.92 13.47
N GLU A 391 -9.45 17.19 13.60
CA GLU A 391 -8.20 17.73 13.05
C GLU A 391 -6.94 17.11 13.68
N VAL A 392 -6.99 16.80 14.97
CA VAL A 392 -5.88 16.15 15.70
C VAL A 392 -5.77 14.69 15.26
N ILE A 393 -6.92 14.01 15.15
CA ILE A 393 -7.01 12.63 14.65
C ILE A 393 -6.46 12.57 13.21
N PHE A 394 -6.87 13.52 12.36
CA PHE A 394 -6.41 13.62 10.97
C PHE A 394 -4.91 13.91 10.90
N LYS A 395 -4.38 14.85 11.69
CA LYS A 395 -2.95 15.14 11.74
C LYS A 395 -2.12 13.91 12.18
N LEU A 396 -2.57 13.22 13.23
CA LEU A 396 -1.96 11.98 13.69
C LEU A 396 -1.95 10.92 12.58
N TYR A 397 -3.07 10.76 11.88
CA TYR A 397 -3.24 9.83 10.77
C TYR A 397 -2.40 10.19 9.53
N ASP A 398 -2.60 11.38 8.97
CA ASP A 398 -2.05 11.82 7.68
C ASP A 398 -0.57 12.20 7.78
N THR A 399 -0.19 12.99 8.79
CA THR A 399 1.17 13.52 8.90
C THR A 399 2.13 12.50 9.53
N TYR A 400 1.66 11.76 10.54
CA TYR A 400 2.51 10.89 11.35
C TYR A 400 2.22 9.40 11.15
N GLY A 401 1.21 9.03 10.36
CA GLY A 401 0.85 7.62 10.12
C GLY A 401 0.35 6.90 11.36
N PHE A 402 -0.14 7.62 12.36
CA PHE A 402 -0.67 7.09 13.61
C PHE A 402 -2.14 6.68 13.41
N PRO A 403 -2.48 5.38 13.47
CA PRO A 403 -3.80 4.90 13.08
C PRO A 403 -4.93 5.47 13.95
N VAL A 404 -6.08 5.79 13.35
CA VAL A 404 -7.26 6.31 14.05
C VAL A 404 -7.73 5.37 15.15
N ASP A 405 -7.70 4.06 14.90
CA ASP A 405 -8.13 3.05 15.88
C ASP A 405 -7.19 3.01 17.08
N LEU A 406 -5.91 3.31 16.85
CA LEU A 406 -4.94 3.40 17.92
C LEU A 406 -5.28 4.60 18.83
N THR A 407 -5.63 5.73 18.22
CA THR A 407 -6.16 6.89 18.92
C THR A 407 -7.45 6.54 19.67
N GLY A 408 -8.37 5.79 19.05
CA GLY A 408 -9.62 5.33 19.65
C GLY A 408 -9.43 4.41 20.85
N ASP A 409 -8.54 3.42 20.73
CA ASP A 409 -8.16 2.52 21.81
C ASP A 409 -7.53 3.31 22.99
N ILE A 410 -6.69 4.34 22.72
CA ILE A 410 -6.11 5.20 23.78
C ILE A 410 -7.20 6.09 24.40
N ALA A 411 -8.09 6.62 23.58
CA ALA A 411 -9.20 7.46 24.02
C ALA A 411 -10.12 6.68 24.99
N ARG A 412 -10.53 5.46 24.60
CA ARG A 412 -11.39 4.58 25.40
C ARG A 412 -10.78 4.25 26.76
N GLU A 413 -9.46 4.02 26.82
CA GLU A 413 -8.73 3.77 28.07
C GLU A 413 -8.71 4.98 29.02
N ARG A 414 -8.91 6.19 28.49
CA ARG A 414 -8.94 7.44 29.25
C ARG A 414 -10.34 8.03 29.38
N GLU A 415 -11.38 7.25 29.07
CA GLU A 415 -12.78 7.71 29.06
C GLU A 415 -13.03 8.90 28.11
N LEU A 416 -12.25 8.97 27.03
CA LEU A 416 -12.37 9.94 25.95
C LEU A 416 -13.05 9.32 24.73
N THR A 417 -13.60 10.18 23.88
CA THR A 417 -14.28 9.84 22.61
C THR A 417 -13.60 10.56 21.45
N LEU A 418 -13.82 10.09 20.23
CA LEU A 418 -13.26 10.68 19.00
C LEU A 418 -14.32 11.52 18.28
N ASP A 419 -13.92 12.66 17.73
CA ASP A 419 -14.73 13.42 16.76
C ASP A 419 -14.59 12.81 15.36
N GLU A 420 -15.35 11.75 15.09
CA GLU A 420 -15.34 11.03 13.82
C GLU A 420 -15.83 11.89 12.65
N GLU A 421 -16.86 12.73 12.88
CA GLU A 421 -17.38 13.65 11.85
C GLU A 421 -16.32 14.68 11.45
N GLY A 422 -15.58 15.23 12.41
CA GLY A 422 -14.48 16.14 12.14
C GLY A 422 -13.34 15.50 11.37
N PHE A 423 -13.02 14.23 11.67
CA PHE A 423 -12.00 13.47 10.94
C PHE A 423 -12.40 13.21 9.49
N GLU A 424 -13.63 12.77 9.24
CA GLU A 424 -14.13 12.53 7.88
C GLU A 424 -14.18 13.81 7.04
N ARG A 425 -14.48 14.96 7.65
CA ARG A 425 -14.43 16.26 6.97
C ARG A 425 -13.02 16.58 6.43
N GLU A 426 -11.97 16.32 7.22
CA GLU A 426 -10.59 16.54 6.79
C GLU A 426 -10.14 15.52 5.71
N MET A 427 -10.59 14.27 5.83
CA MET A 427 -10.36 13.22 4.83
C MET A 427 -11.01 13.57 3.47
N GLU A 428 -12.24 14.08 3.46
CA GLU A 428 -12.90 14.47 2.21
C GLU A 428 -12.22 15.69 1.57
N ALA A 429 -11.80 16.67 2.39
CA ALA A 429 -11.01 17.80 1.91
C ALA A 429 -9.65 17.38 1.31
N GLN A 430 -9.03 16.29 1.80
CA GLN A 430 -7.86 15.68 1.17
C GLN A 430 -8.20 15.00 -0.18
N ARG A 431 -9.30 14.24 -0.25
CA ARG A 431 -9.74 13.56 -1.47
C ARG A 431 -10.07 14.54 -2.60
N GLU A 432 -10.73 15.65 -2.29
CA GLU A 432 -11.02 16.70 -3.28
C GLU A 432 -9.73 17.33 -3.84
N ARG A 433 -8.74 17.60 -2.97
CA ARG A 433 -7.41 18.06 -3.39
C ARG A 433 -6.71 17.07 -4.32
N ALA A 434 -6.81 15.76 -4.04
CA ALA A 434 -6.22 14.72 -4.90
C ALA A 434 -6.95 14.55 -6.24
N ARG A 435 -8.28 14.62 -6.28
CA ARG A 435 -9.08 14.50 -7.53
C ARG A 435 -8.82 15.63 -8.52
N SER A 436 -8.57 16.84 -8.03
CA SER A 436 -8.24 17.99 -8.89
C SER A 436 -6.89 17.88 -9.63
N ALA A 437 -6.05 16.91 -9.27
CA ALA A 437 -4.74 16.67 -9.91
C ALA A 437 -4.74 15.60 -11.02
N SER A 438 -5.86 14.88 -11.25
CA SER A 438 -5.87 13.65 -12.07
C SER A 438 -6.77 13.69 -13.32
N ALA A 439 -7.10 14.85 -13.86
CA ALA A 439 -7.99 14.96 -15.02
C ALA A 439 -7.23 15.26 -16.32
N PHE A 440 -6.83 14.23 -17.10
CA PHE A 440 -6.62 14.38 -18.56
C PHE A 440 -6.68 13.02 -19.29
N GLY A 441 -7.63 12.89 -20.24
CA GLY A 441 -7.71 11.82 -21.26
C GLY A 441 -9.13 11.25 -21.46
N MET A 442 -9.75 11.48 -22.62
CA MET A 442 -11.00 10.78 -23.00
C MET A 442 -10.69 9.31 -23.30
N ASP A 443 -11.30 8.39 -22.55
CA ASP A 443 -11.13 6.95 -22.70
C ASP A 443 -12.03 6.40 -23.82
N TYR A 444 -11.48 6.31 -25.04
CA TYR A 444 -12.17 5.74 -26.21
C TYR A 444 -12.54 4.25 -26.02
N ASN A 445 -11.86 3.51 -25.14
CA ASN A 445 -12.19 2.10 -24.89
C ASN A 445 -13.58 1.92 -24.24
N SER A 446 -14.09 2.96 -23.57
CA SER A 446 -15.41 2.96 -22.94
C SER A 446 -16.56 3.31 -23.92
N LEU A 447 -16.25 3.97 -25.04
CA LEU A 447 -17.22 4.51 -25.99
C LEU A 447 -17.41 3.61 -27.22
N VAL A 448 -16.38 2.87 -27.63
CA VAL A 448 -16.39 2.08 -28.87
C VAL A 448 -16.74 0.61 -28.57
N LYS A 449 -18.01 0.24 -28.75
CA LYS A 449 -18.46 -1.15 -28.73
C LYS A 449 -18.45 -1.72 -30.14
N VAL A 450 -17.43 -2.53 -30.46
CA VAL A 450 -17.36 -3.27 -31.73
C VAL A 450 -17.77 -4.72 -31.49
N GLU A 451 -18.77 -5.20 -32.23
CA GLU A 451 -19.05 -6.64 -32.33
C GLU A 451 -18.10 -7.23 -33.38
N GLY A 452 -17.07 -7.96 -32.94
CA GLY A 452 -16.11 -8.62 -33.84
C GLY A 452 -14.78 -8.97 -33.16
N GLU A 453 -14.05 -9.90 -33.77
CA GLU A 453 -12.71 -10.32 -33.35
C GLU A 453 -11.71 -10.04 -34.47
N THR A 454 -10.59 -9.39 -34.15
CA THR A 454 -9.49 -9.17 -35.10
C THR A 454 -8.48 -10.30 -34.96
N ARG A 455 -8.18 -11.01 -36.05
CA ARG A 455 -7.11 -12.01 -36.08
C ARG A 455 -5.74 -11.33 -36.05
N PHE A 456 -5.00 -11.54 -34.98
CA PHE A 456 -3.64 -11.01 -34.86
C PHE A 456 -2.62 -11.90 -35.61
N THR A 457 -1.91 -11.33 -36.58
CA THR A 457 -0.88 -12.03 -37.38
C THR A 457 0.54 -11.56 -37.05
N GLY A 458 0.69 -10.61 -36.13
CA GLY A 458 1.96 -9.91 -35.85
C GLY A 458 3.05 -10.75 -35.19
N TYR A 459 2.74 -11.98 -34.75
CA TYR A 459 3.76 -12.94 -34.32
C TYR A 459 4.61 -13.48 -35.49
N LEU A 460 4.05 -13.50 -36.71
CA LEU A 460 4.71 -14.06 -37.90
C LEU A 460 5.47 -13.00 -38.71
N GLY A 461 5.11 -11.72 -38.57
CA GLY A 461 5.74 -10.63 -39.31
C GLY A 461 5.17 -9.24 -39.00
N THR A 462 5.73 -8.22 -39.65
CA THR A 462 5.37 -6.80 -39.48
C THR A 462 4.58 -6.23 -40.67
N SER A 463 4.18 -7.08 -41.62
CA SER A 463 3.37 -6.70 -42.78
C SER A 463 2.26 -7.70 -43.02
N GLY A 464 1.13 -7.23 -43.54
CA GLY A 464 -0.05 -8.04 -43.85
C GLY A 464 -1.06 -7.25 -44.67
N SER A 465 -2.19 -7.87 -44.97
CA SER A 465 -3.33 -7.23 -45.63
C SER A 465 -4.57 -7.47 -44.78
N GLY A 466 -5.47 -6.51 -44.70
CA GLY A 466 -6.68 -6.58 -43.90
C GLY A 466 -7.83 -5.81 -44.52
N LYS A 467 -9.05 -6.24 -44.22
CA LYS A 467 -10.29 -5.57 -44.63
C LYS A 467 -10.80 -4.67 -43.51
N VAL A 468 -11.15 -3.44 -43.86
CA VAL A 468 -11.74 -2.47 -42.93
C VAL A 468 -13.13 -2.92 -42.51
N LEU A 469 -13.30 -3.26 -41.24
CA LEU A 469 -14.57 -3.66 -40.65
C LEU A 469 -15.37 -2.46 -40.14
N ALA A 470 -14.69 -1.49 -39.53
CA ALA A 470 -15.31 -0.31 -38.98
C ALA A 470 -14.34 0.88 -38.99
N LEU A 471 -14.92 2.08 -39.04
CA LEU A 471 -14.22 3.36 -38.92
C LEU A 471 -14.93 4.20 -37.86
N PHE A 472 -14.16 4.89 -37.02
CA PHE A 472 -14.70 5.82 -36.03
C PHE A 472 -14.03 7.17 -36.14
N LYS A 473 -14.81 8.23 -35.95
CA LYS A 473 -14.36 9.62 -35.83
C LYS A 473 -15.01 10.23 -34.59
N GLU A 474 -14.20 10.77 -33.67
CA GLU A 474 -14.69 11.33 -32.40
C GLU A 474 -15.59 10.36 -31.60
N GLY A 475 -15.33 9.05 -31.72
CA GLY A 475 -16.04 7.99 -31.00
C GLY A 475 -17.33 7.53 -31.69
N MET A 476 -17.71 8.15 -32.80
CA MET A 476 -18.89 7.79 -33.58
C MET A 476 -18.51 6.98 -34.82
N ALA A 477 -19.30 5.95 -35.13
CA ALA A 477 -19.10 5.12 -36.31
C ALA A 477 -19.37 5.92 -37.59
N VAL A 478 -18.45 5.85 -38.55
CA VAL A 478 -18.54 6.51 -39.87
C VAL A 478 -18.33 5.51 -41.00
N GLN A 479 -18.83 5.83 -42.19
CA GLN A 479 -18.65 4.98 -43.39
C GLN A 479 -17.33 5.24 -44.11
N SER A 480 -16.75 6.43 -43.91
CA SER A 480 -15.49 6.82 -44.55
C SER A 480 -14.72 7.85 -43.73
N LEU A 481 -13.40 7.89 -43.93
CA LEU A 481 -12.50 8.96 -43.49
C LEU A 481 -11.88 9.64 -44.72
N SER A 482 -11.77 10.96 -44.67
CA SER A 482 -11.14 11.81 -45.70
C SER A 482 -9.75 12.27 -45.26
N ALA A 483 -8.90 12.63 -46.22
CA ALA A 483 -7.55 13.13 -45.93
C ALA A 483 -7.58 14.31 -44.93
N GLY A 484 -6.71 14.26 -43.94
CA GLY A 484 -6.61 15.19 -42.81
C GLY A 484 -7.48 14.81 -41.59
N GLU A 485 -8.32 13.79 -41.67
CA GLU A 485 -9.18 13.39 -40.55
C GLU A 485 -8.49 12.39 -39.62
N GLU A 486 -8.55 12.66 -38.32
CA GLU A 486 -8.18 11.70 -37.27
C GLU A 486 -9.33 10.71 -37.03
N GLY A 487 -8.97 9.45 -36.78
CA GLY A 487 -9.96 8.40 -36.56
C GLY A 487 -9.36 7.09 -36.06
N VAL A 488 -10.24 6.11 -35.90
CA VAL A 488 -9.89 4.74 -35.51
C VAL A 488 -10.31 3.79 -36.61
N VAL A 489 -9.39 2.91 -37.04
CA VAL A 489 -9.63 1.88 -38.04
C VAL A 489 -9.65 0.51 -37.37
N VAL A 490 -10.65 -0.31 -37.68
CA VAL A 490 -10.73 -1.71 -37.24
C VAL A 490 -10.60 -2.62 -38.45
N LEU A 491 -9.69 -3.58 -38.38
CA LEU A 491 -9.46 -4.58 -39.42
C LEU A 491 -9.93 -5.97 -38.96
N ASP A 492 -10.24 -6.85 -39.92
CA ASP A 492 -10.51 -8.27 -39.67
C ASP A 492 -9.25 -9.04 -39.27
N GLU A 493 -8.11 -8.69 -39.84
CA GLU A 493 -6.79 -9.17 -39.43
C GLU A 493 -5.73 -8.07 -39.50
N THR A 494 -4.72 -8.13 -38.62
CA THR A 494 -3.66 -7.12 -38.57
C THR A 494 -2.34 -7.66 -38.00
N PRO A 495 -1.19 -7.20 -38.52
CA PRO A 495 0.10 -7.44 -37.90
C PRO A 495 0.38 -6.52 -36.70
N PHE A 496 -0.43 -5.47 -36.46
CA PHE A 496 -0.23 -4.51 -35.37
C PHE A 496 -0.61 -5.14 -34.02
N TYR A 497 0.31 -5.12 -33.07
CA TYR A 497 0.07 -5.52 -31.69
C TYR A 497 -0.69 -4.40 -30.99
N ALA A 498 -1.79 -4.76 -30.34
CA ALA A 498 -2.54 -3.83 -29.52
C ALA A 498 -1.99 -3.81 -28.09
N GLU A 499 -1.94 -2.63 -27.48
CA GLU A 499 -1.43 -2.45 -26.11
C GLU A 499 -2.03 -3.47 -25.13
N SER A 500 -1.15 -4.28 -24.53
CA SER A 500 -1.54 -5.35 -23.60
C SER A 500 -0.31 -5.93 -22.88
N GLY A 501 -0.50 -6.44 -21.66
CA GLY A 501 0.56 -7.08 -20.88
C GLY A 501 1.73 -6.15 -20.51
N GLY A 502 1.49 -4.83 -20.49
CA GLY A 502 2.53 -3.81 -20.28
C GLY A 502 3.30 -3.39 -21.54
N GLN A 503 3.15 -4.11 -22.67
CA GLN A 503 3.69 -3.69 -23.96
C GLN A 503 2.77 -2.67 -24.63
N ILE A 504 3.33 -1.55 -25.10
CA ILE A 504 2.58 -0.52 -25.83
C ILE A 504 2.12 -1.01 -27.21
N GLY A 505 1.09 -0.35 -27.75
CA GLY A 505 0.60 -0.58 -29.10
C GLY A 505 1.62 -0.25 -30.18
N ASP A 506 1.54 -0.95 -31.30
CA ASP A 506 2.39 -0.63 -32.46
C ASP A 506 1.93 0.61 -33.21
N CYS A 507 2.90 1.22 -33.89
CA CYS A 507 2.72 2.27 -34.86
C CYS A 507 3.21 1.84 -36.26
N GLY A 508 2.82 2.61 -37.28
CA GLY A 508 3.10 2.28 -38.67
C GLY A 508 2.10 2.97 -39.60
N TYR A 509 1.70 2.28 -40.66
CA TYR A 509 0.70 2.81 -41.59
C TYR A 509 -0.13 1.71 -42.25
N LEU A 510 -1.35 2.08 -42.64
CA LEU A 510 -2.20 1.33 -43.54
C LEU A 510 -2.18 2.03 -44.90
N SER A 511 -2.07 1.28 -46.00
CA SER A 511 -1.98 1.85 -47.34
C SER A 511 -2.76 1.06 -48.38
N ALA A 512 -3.22 1.76 -49.41
CA ALA A 512 -3.76 1.19 -50.64
C ALA A 512 -3.44 2.15 -51.80
N GLU A 513 -3.88 1.85 -53.03
CA GLU A 513 -3.64 2.73 -54.17
C GLU A 513 -4.21 4.14 -53.92
N GLY A 514 -3.32 5.14 -53.81
CA GLY A 514 -3.69 6.54 -53.55
C GLY A 514 -4.20 6.84 -52.13
N LEU A 515 -4.00 5.91 -51.18
CA LEU A 515 -4.47 6.02 -49.80
C LEU A 515 -3.37 5.69 -48.78
N ARG A 516 -3.25 6.51 -47.74
CA ARG A 516 -2.36 6.28 -46.61
C ARG A 516 -2.98 6.77 -45.31
N PHE A 517 -3.06 5.87 -44.32
CA PHE A 517 -3.45 6.15 -42.94
C PHE A 517 -2.27 5.90 -42.01
N ASP A 518 -1.76 6.93 -41.34
CA ASP A 518 -0.66 6.81 -40.40
C ASP A 518 -1.18 6.39 -39.03
N VAL A 519 -0.85 5.15 -38.64
CA VAL A 519 -1.21 4.57 -37.35
C VAL A 519 -0.20 5.03 -36.31
N ARG A 520 -0.66 5.82 -35.35
CA ARG A 520 0.16 6.35 -34.25
C ARG A 520 0.20 5.41 -33.04
N ASP A 521 -0.89 4.69 -32.82
CA ASP A 521 -1.04 3.76 -31.70
C ASP A 521 -2.07 2.67 -32.03
N THR A 522 -1.99 1.53 -31.36
CA THR A 522 -2.93 0.43 -31.51
C THR A 522 -3.41 -0.05 -30.13
N SER A 523 -4.70 0.05 -29.85
CA SER A 523 -5.29 -0.41 -28.58
C SER A 523 -6.27 -1.57 -28.80
N LYS A 524 -6.74 -2.19 -27.71
CA LYS A 524 -7.68 -3.32 -27.76
C LYS A 524 -8.98 -2.98 -27.04
N ALA A 525 -10.11 -3.25 -27.67
CA ALA A 525 -11.43 -3.19 -27.06
C ALA A 525 -12.20 -4.49 -27.33
N GLY A 526 -12.41 -5.31 -26.28
CA GLY A 526 -12.94 -6.66 -26.46
C GLY A 526 -12.01 -7.53 -27.31
N GLY A 527 -12.52 -8.11 -28.40
CA GLY A 527 -11.75 -8.87 -29.38
C GLY A 527 -11.17 -8.04 -30.53
N ALA A 528 -11.51 -6.75 -30.65
CA ALA A 528 -11.15 -5.90 -31.78
C ALA A 528 -9.87 -5.09 -31.50
N PHE A 529 -9.05 -4.94 -32.53
CA PHE A 529 -7.83 -4.12 -32.50
C PHE A 529 -8.14 -2.76 -33.15
N LEU A 530 -7.90 -1.69 -32.38
CA LEU A 530 -8.22 -0.31 -32.71
C LEU A 530 -6.94 0.40 -33.18
N HIS A 531 -6.85 0.74 -34.46
CA HIS A 531 -5.70 1.46 -35.03
C HIS A 531 -6.00 2.96 -35.00
N HIS A 532 -5.35 3.69 -34.09
CA HIS A 532 -5.55 5.12 -33.88
C HIS A 532 -4.60 5.91 -34.77
N GLY A 533 -5.11 6.87 -35.51
CA GLY A 533 -4.27 7.57 -36.48
C GLY A 533 -4.96 8.69 -37.23
N ILE A 534 -4.27 9.15 -38.28
CA ILE A 534 -4.75 10.18 -39.18
C ILE A 534 -4.69 9.67 -40.61
N LEU A 535 -5.74 9.96 -41.40
CA LEU A 535 -5.68 9.70 -42.83
C LEU A 535 -4.83 10.81 -43.49
N ASP A 536 -3.60 10.49 -43.89
CA ASP A 536 -2.70 11.45 -44.55
C ASP A 536 -3.19 11.78 -45.97
N SER A 537 -3.56 10.75 -46.74
CA SER A 537 -4.00 10.92 -48.13
C SER A 537 -5.04 9.89 -48.54
N GLY A 538 -5.90 10.27 -49.50
CA GLY A 538 -6.96 9.42 -50.05
C GLY A 538 -8.28 9.49 -49.27
N ASN A 539 -9.09 8.44 -49.44
CA ASN A 539 -10.38 8.28 -48.77
C ASN A 539 -10.56 6.81 -48.34
N LEU A 540 -10.60 6.56 -47.03
CA LEU A 540 -10.73 5.21 -46.47
C LEU A 540 -12.20 4.89 -46.27
N GLN A 541 -12.65 3.71 -46.69
CA GLN A 541 -14.05 3.29 -46.57
C GLN A 541 -14.18 1.94 -45.86
N VAL A 542 -15.27 1.77 -45.12
CA VAL A 542 -15.66 0.46 -44.57
C VAL A 542 -15.82 -0.54 -45.72
N GLY A 543 -15.25 -1.73 -45.54
CA GLY A 543 -15.21 -2.80 -46.53
C GLY A 543 -14.02 -2.75 -47.50
N GLY A 544 -13.23 -1.67 -47.51
CA GLY A 544 -12.01 -1.57 -48.29
C GLY A 544 -10.90 -2.52 -47.80
N THR A 545 -9.97 -2.85 -48.68
CA THR A 545 -8.77 -3.65 -48.34
C THR A 545 -7.56 -2.72 -48.27
N VAL A 546 -6.75 -2.90 -47.24
CA VAL A 546 -5.53 -2.13 -47.01
C VAL A 546 -4.37 -3.07 -46.69
N ASP A 547 -3.18 -2.69 -47.14
CA ASP A 547 -1.93 -3.26 -46.70
C ASP A 547 -1.51 -2.60 -45.39
N ALA A 548 -1.28 -3.40 -44.36
CA ALA A 548 -0.92 -2.99 -43.02
C ALA A 548 0.59 -3.19 -42.81
N THR A 549 1.32 -2.12 -42.51
CA THR A 549 2.78 -2.15 -42.28
C THR A 549 3.13 -1.53 -40.94
N VAL A 550 3.66 -2.35 -40.04
CA VAL A 550 4.18 -1.93 -38.73
C VAL A 550 5.59 -1.37 -38.88
N ASP A 551 5.94 -0.36 -38.11
CA ASP A 551 7.33 0.09 -37.98
C ASP A 551 8.18 -1.01 -37.33
N ALA A 552 8.95 -1.72 -38.16
CA ALA A 552 9.76 -2.84 -37.73
C ALA A 552 10.86 -2.44 -36.74
N SER A 553 11.36 -1.20 -36.79
CA SER A 553 12.40 -0.72 -35.89
C SER A 553 11.86 -0.49 -34.49
N VAL A 554 10.70 0.15 -34.39
CA VAL A 554 9.97 0.38 -33.13
C VAL A 554 9.54 -0.96 -32.54
N ARG A 555 8.94 -1.84 -33.34
CA ARG A 555 8.55 -3.20 -32.92
C ARG A 555 9.73 -3.97 -32.35
N GLN A 556 10.85 -3.96 -33.05
CA GLN A 556 12.03 -4.69 -32.61
C GLN A 556 12.53 -4.15 -31.27
N ALA A 557 12.68 -2.83 -31.13
CA ALA A 557 13.11 -2.21 -29.88
C ALA A 557 12.18 -2.54 -28.70
N THR A 558 10.86 -2.50 -28.91
CA THR A 558 9.87 -2.92 -27.92
C THR A 558 10.02 -4.40 -27.55
N ALA A 559 10.23 -5.29 -28.53
CA ALA A 559 10.45 -6.72 -28.28
C ALA A 559 11.75 -7.02 -27.51
N LEU A 560 12.82 -6.24 -27.73
CA LEU A 560 14.06 -6.31 -26.95
C LEU A 560 13.78 -5.99 -25.48
N ASN A 561 13.12 -4.85 -25.24
CA ASN A 561 12.74 -4.40 -23.90
C ASN A 561 11.79 -5.40 -23.21
N HIS A 562 10.81 -5.94 -23.93
CA HIS A 562 9.87 -6.93 -23.38
C HIS A 562 10.59 -8.20 -22.93
N SER A 563 11.48 -8.71 -23.78
CA SER A 563 12.25 -9.92 -23.48
C SER A 563 13.19 -9.72 -22.29
N ALA A 564 13.79 -8.53 -22.17
CA ALA A 564 14.61 -8.19 -21.02
C ALA A 564 13.79 -8.05 -19.73
N THR A 565 12.52 -7.64 -19.79
CA THR A 565 11.62 -7.60 -18.63
C THR A 565 11.45 -8.99 -18.00
N HIS A 566 11.28 -10.04 -18.80
CA HIS A 566 11.17 -11.42 -18.29
C HIS A 566 12.47 -11.91 -17.63
N LEU A 567 13.63 -11.64 -18.25
CA LEU A 567 14.92 -11.97 -17.64
C LEU A 567 15.15 -11.18 -16.34
N LEU A 568 14.76 -9.91 -16.30
CA LEU A 568 14.83 -9.08 -15.10
C LEU A 568 13.92 -9.63 -13.99
N HIS A 569 12.69 -10.03 -14.32
CA HIS A 569 11.75 -10.58 -13.35
C HIS A 569 12.28 -11.87 -12.71
N ALA A 570 12.79 -12.81 -13.51
CA ALA A 570 13.43 -14.02 -13.01
C ALA A 570 14.66 -13.72 -12.14
N ALA A 571 15.51 -12.77 -12.56
CA ALA A 571 16.69 -12.36 -11.78
C ALA A 571 16.31 -11.72 -10.43
N LEU A 572 15.26 -10.89 -10.39
CA LEU A 572 14.75 -10.29 -9.16
C LEU A 572 14.28 -11.36 -8.18
N ARG A 573 13.55 -12.38 -8.65
CA ARG A 573 13.09 -13.49 -7.81
C ARG A 573 14.24 -14.31 -7.25
N GLN A 574 15.27 -14.57 -8.06
CA GLN A 574 16.43 -15.33 -7.62
C GLN A 574 17.28 -14.56 -6.58
N ILE A 575 17.45 -13.25 -6.76
CA ILE A 575 18.36 -12.43 -5.92
C ILE A 575 17.66 -11.88 -4.68
N LEU A 576 16.40 -11.43 -4.81
CA LEU A 576 15.66 -10.81 -3.72
C LEU A 576 14.72 -11.81 -3.01
N GLY A 577 14.20 -12.80 -3.72
CA GLY A 577 13.32 -13.86 -3.20
C GLY A 577 12.01 -14.02 -3.98
N GLU A 578 11.33 -15.14 -3.76
CA GLU A 578 10.10 -15.53 -4.46
C GLU A 578 8.88 -14.63 -4.16
N HIS A 579 8.97 -13.76 -3.15
CA HIS A 579 7.93 -12.77 -2.83
C HIS A 579 7.88 -11.61 -3.84
N VAL A 580 8.87 -11.49 -4.72
CA VAL A 580 8.83 -10.52 -5.81
C VAL A 580 7.73 -10.93 -6.80
N SER A 581 6.73 -10.07 -6.92
CA SER A 581 5.61 -10.20 -7.85
C SER A 581 5.42 -8.89 -8.60
N GLN A 582 5.10 -8.97 -9.89
CA GLN A 582 4.81 -7.79 -10.71
C GLN A 582 3.60 -7.02 -10.16
N LYS A 583 3.75 -5.71 -10.03
CA LYS A 583 2.71 -4.73 -9.63
C LYS A 583 2.37 -3.75 -10.75
N GLY A 584 3.22 -3.67 -11.77
CA GLY A 584 3.02 -2.84 -12.96
C GLY A 584 4.15 -3.04 -13.95
N SER A 585 3.88 -2.85 -15.23
CA SER A 585 4.90 -2.89 -16.27
C SER A 585 4.58 -1.85 -17.34
N LEU A 586 5.62 -1.34 -17.98
CA LEU A 586 5.54 -0.54 -19.21
C LEU A 586 6.75 -0.91 -20.06
N VAL A 587 6.50 -1.24 -21.31
CA VAL A 587 7.50 -1.65 -22.28
C VAL A 587 7.21 -0.91 -23.58
N ASP A 588 8.07 0.05 -23.89
CA ASP A 588 8.06 0.80 -25.14
C ASP A 588 9.38 0.63 -25.90
N SER A 589 9.53 1.30 -27.05
CA SER A 589 10.74 1.24 -27.86
C SER A 589 11.94 2.00 -27.26
N GLN A 590 11.70 2.86 -26.27
CA GLN A 590 12.72 3.68 -25.64
C GLN A 590 13.26 3.03 -24.37
N ARG A 591 12.41 2.36 -23.57
CA ARG A 591 12.75 1.79 -22.27
C ARG A 591 11.76 0.73 -21.80
N LEU A 592 12.15 0.03 -20.72
CA LEU A 592 11.25 -0.75 -19.88
C LEU A 592 11.18 -0.17 -18.46
N ARG A 593 10.02 -0.35 -17.84
CA ARG A 593 9.72 -0.01 -16.45
C ARG A 593 9.03 -1.20 -15.81
N PHE A 594 9.61 -1.70 -14.73
CA PHE A 594 9.10 -2.86 -14.01
C PHE A 594 8.85 -2.51 -12.54
N ASP A 595 7.58 -2.58 -12.13
CA ASP A 595 7.15 -2.34 -10.76
C ASP A 595 6.89 -3.69 -10.09
N PHE A 596 7.42 -3.90 -8.89
CA PHE A 596 7.36 -5.17 -8.19
C PHE A 596 7.24 -5.03 -6.68
N SER A 597 6.69 -6.05 -6.02
CA SER A 597 6.62 -6.11 -4.56
C SER A 597 8.00 -6.31 -3.94
N HIS A 598 8.45 -5.32 -3.18
CA HIS A 598 9.66 -5.41 -2.37
C HIS A 598 9.62 -4.38 -1.23
N PHE A 599 9.96 -4.80 -0.02
CA PHE A 599 9.73 -4.01 1.20
C PHE A 599 10.88 -3.05 1.57
N GLU A 600 12.07 -3.22 0.98
CA GLU A 600 13.26 -2.41 1.28
C GLU A 600 13.97 -1.91 0.02
N ALA A 601 14.86 -0.93 0.15
CA ALA A 601 15.66 -0.48 -0.99
C ALA A 601 16.65 -1.55 -1.44
N ILE A 602 16.77 -1.74 -2.76
CA ILE A 602 17.74 -2.69 -3.30
C ILE A 602 19.12 -2.14 -3.04
N LYS A 603 19.98 -2.95 -2.42
CA LYS A 603 21.34 -2.53 -2.11
C LYS A 603 22.16 -2.37 -3.39
N PRO A 604 23.16 -1.48 -3.44
CA PRO A 604 23.99 -1.29 -4.62
C PRO A 604 24.62 -2.59 -5.16
N GLU A 605 25.00 -3.51 -4.27
CA GLU A 605 25.59 -4.80 -4.67
C GLU A 605 24.54 -5.72 -5.32
N GLN A 606 23.29 -5.68 -4.84
CA GLN A 606 22.18 -6.46 -5.40
C GLN A 606 21.75 -5.89 -6.76
N LEU A 607 21.70 -4.56 -6.93
CA LEU A 607 21.45 -3.92 -8.22
C LEU A 607 22.48 -4.32 -9.27
N LYS A 608 23.75 -4.32 -8.87
CA LYS A 608 24.83 -4.80 -9.74
C LYS A 608 24.66 -6.28 -10.10
N ALA A 609 24.38 -7.13 -9.10
CA ALA A 609 24.16 -8.55 -9.34
C ALA A 609 22.98 -8.84 -10.28
N LEU A 610 21.91 -8.03 -10.20
CA LEU A 610 20.75 -8.12 -11.11
C LEU A 610 21.16 -7.81 -12.55
N GLU A 611 21.81 -6.67 -12.78
CA GLU A 611 22.27 -6.28 -14.11
C GLU A 611 23.27 -7.30 -14.69
N ASP A 612 24.21 -7.79 -13.88
CA ASP A 612 25.19 -8.80 -14.28
C ASP A 612 24.52 -10.14 -14.65
N LYS A 613 23.49 -10.55 -13.90
CA LYS A 613 22.74 -11.79 -14.14
C LYS A 613 21.92 -11.73 -15.41
N VAL A 614 21.16 -10.65 -15.64
CA VAL A 614 20.39 -10.46 -16.88
C VAL A 614 21.32 -10.46 -18.08
N ASN A 615 22.43 -9.72 -18.02
CA ASN A 615 23.40 -9.70 -19.11
C ASN A 615 24.13 -11.03 -19.31
N ALA A 616 24.27 -11.87 -18.26
CA ALA A 616 24.79 -13.23 -18.43
C ALA A 616 23.84 -14.10 -19.26
N GLU A 617 22.53 -14.05 -18.99
CA GLU A 617 21.52 -14.79 -19.75
C GLU A 617 21.40 -14.29 -21.20
N ILE A 618 21.56 -12.98 -21.42
CA ILE A 618 21.67 -12.40 -22.76
C ILE A 618 22.88 -13.01 -23.51
N ARG A 619 24.06 -13.03 -22.88
CA ARG A 619 25.29 -13.58 -23.49
C ARG A 619 25.22 -15.09 -23.76
N CYS A 620 24.44 -15.85 -22.99
CA CYS A 620 24.19 -17.27 -23.27
C CYS A 620 23.50 -17.47 -24.63
N ASN A 621 22.81 -16.45 -25.15
CA ASN A 621 22.15 -16.47 -26.46
C ASN A 621 21.25 -17.69 -26.66
N SER A 622 20.51 -18.06 -25.62
CA SER A 622 19.56 -19.17 -25.64
C SER A 622 18.42 -18.90 -26.62
N VAL A 623 17.84 -19.95 -27.19
CA VAL A 623 16.62 -19.83 -28.01
C VAL A 623 15.45 -19.45 -27.11
N VAL A 624 14.59 -18.55 -27.58
CA VAL A 624 13.30 -18.24 -26.95
C VAL A 624 12.27 -19.22 -27.48
N GLU A 625 11.70 -20.02 -26.59
CA GLU A 625 10.71 -21.05 -26.93
C GLU A 625 9.31 -20.54 -26.62
N ILE A 626 8.38 -20.77 -27.55
CA ILE A 626 6.98 -20.37 -27.44
C ILE A 626 6.13 -21.60 -27.68
N GLU A 627 5.18 -21.85 -26.78
CA GLU A 627 4.26 -22.99 -26.86
C GLU A 627 2.85 -22.56 -26.47
N GLU A 628 1.84 -23.04 -27.20
CA GLU A 628 0.43 -22.92 -26.82
C GLU A 628 -0.01 -24.24 -26.17
N THR A 629 -0.49 -24.18 -24.93
CA THR A 629 -0.88 -25.35 -24.14
C THR A 629 -1.99 -25.01 -23.15
N ASP A 630 -2.58 -26.00 -22.50
CA ASP A 630 -3.52 -25.77 -21.39
C ASP A 630 -2.81 -25.24 -20.12
N ILE A 631 -3.58 -24.60 -19.24
CA ILE A 631 -3.07 -23.93 -18.04
C ILE A 631 -2.42 -24.90 -17.02
N GLU A 632 -2.88 -26.15 -16.94
CA GLU A 632 -2.35 -27.12 -15.98
C GLU A 632 -0.99 -27.64 -16.44
N THR A 633 -0.85 -27.93 -17.73
CA THR A 633 0.46 -28.26 -18.35
C THR A 633 1.44 -27.10 -18.21
N ALA A 634 0.99 -25.85 -18.40
CA ALA A 634 1.83 -24.67 -18.21
C ALA A 634 2.35 -24.55 -16.77
N LYS A 635 1.47 -24.68 -15.77
CA LYS A 635 1.85 -24.68 -14.35
C LYS A 635 2.83 -25.80 -14.02
N GLY A 636 2.63 -27.00 -14.58
CA GLY A 636 3.53 -28.14 -14.40
C GLY A 636 4.96 -27.89 -14.91
N LYS A 637 5.13 -27.02 -15.90
CA LYS A 637 6.43 -26.56 -16.40
C LYS A 637 7.06 -25.44 -15.57
N GLY A 638 6.40 -25.00 -14.50
CA GLY A 638 6.82 -23.87 -13.69
C GLY A 638 6.46 -22.52 -14.31
N ALA A 639 5.55 -22.49 -15.30
CA ALA A 639 5.13 -21.24 -15.91
C ALA A 639 4.45 -20.35 -14.86
N MET A 640 5.02 -19.17 -14.66
CA MET A 640 4.41 -18.17 -13.79
C MET A 640 3.25 -17.51 -14.52
N ALA A 641 2.08 -17.52 -13.88
CA ALA A 641 0.97 -16.67 -14.29
C ALA A 641 1.22 -15.24 -13.81
N LEU A 642 1.14 -14.27 -14.72
CA LEU A 642 1.11 -12.85 -14.36
C LEU A 642 -0.19 -12.57 -13.58
N PHE A 643 -0.05 -11.85 -12.47
CA PHE A 643 -1.13 -11.59 -11.52
C PHE A 643 -2.22 -10.70 -12.15
N GLY A 644 -3.48 -11.17 -12.13
CA GLY A 644 -4.65 -10.38 -12.54
C GLY A 644 -5.16 -10.62 -13.97
N GLU A 645 -4.47 -11.42 -14.79
CA GLU A 645 -4.96 -11.77 -16.13
C GLU A 645 -5.82 -13.04 -16.12
N LYS A 646 -6.97 -13.00 -16.81
CA LYS A 646 -7.77 -14.19 -17.09
C LYS A 646 -7.18 -14.88 -18.32
N TYR A 647 -6.70 -16.09 -18.10
CA TYR A 647 -6.22 -16.95 -19.16
C TYR A 647 -7.38 -17.75 -19.75
N GLY A 648 -7.43 -17.89 -21.08
CA GLY A 648 -8.35 -18.80 -21.73
C GLY A 648 -7.96 -20.26 -21.51
N ASP A 649 -8.73 -21.18 -22.09
CA ASP A 649 -8.45 -22.63 -22.03
C ASP A 649 -7.07 -23.00 -22.62
N GLN A 650 -6.55 -22.15 -23.51
CA GLN A 650 -5.20 -22.21 -24.04
C GLN A 650 -4.40 -20.97 -23.67
N VAL A 651 -3.15 -21.19 -23.25
CA VAL A 651 -2.21 -20.15 -22.84
C VAL A 651 -0.93 -20.24 -23.64
N ARG A 652 -0.35 -19.07 -23.92
CA ARG A 652 0.95 -18.93 -24.59
C ARG A 652 2.06 -18.87 -23.54
N VAL A 653 2.85 -19.93 -23.47
CA VAL A 653 4.00 -20.06 -22.57
C VAL A 653 5.26 -19.59 -23.29
N LEU A 654 5.98 -18.66 -22.66
CA LEU A 654 7.25 -18.13 -23.10
C LEU A 654 8.36 -18.68 -22.20
N THR A 655 9.38 -19.29 -22.80
CA THR A 655 10.55 -19.80 -22.08
C THR A 655 11.83 -19.15 -22.61
N MET A 656 12.65 -18.63 -21.69
CA MET A 656 13.94 -17.97 -22.00
C MET A 656 15.06 -18.49 -21.09
N GLY A 657 16.31 -18.45 -21.56
CA GLY A 657 17.48 -18.81 -20.76
C GLY A 657 17.57 -20.31 -20.44
N GLY A 658 17.01 -21.18 -21.27
CA GLY A 658 16.95 -22.62 -21.01
C GLY A 658 16.13 -22.99 -19.76
N GLY A 659 15.04 -22.26 -19.52
CA GLY A 659 14.18 -22.43 -18.34
C GLY A 659 14.48 -21.45 -17.20
N PHE A 660 15.33 -20.44 -17.43
CA PHE A 660 15.60 -19.38 -16.45
C PHE A 660 14.37 -18.52 -16.18
N SER A 661 13.62 -18.17 -17.22
CA SER A 661 12.29 -17.54 -17.13
C SER A 661 11.29 -18.39 -17.91
N VAL A 662 10.16 -18.70 -17.28
CA VAL A 662 9.02 -19.42 -17.86
C VAL A 662 7.76 -18.68 -17.43
N GLU A 663 7.10 -17.99 -18.36
CA GLU A 663 6.01 -17.07 -18.05
C GLU A 663 4.89 -17.17 -19.08
N LEU A 664 3.64 -16.91 -18.67
CA LEU A 664 2.53 -16.75 -19.60
C LEU A 664 2.60 -15.34 -20.17
N CYS A 665 2.78 -15.21 -21.50
CA CYS A 665 2.91 -13.90 -22.13
C CYS A 665 2.36 -13.88 -23.56
N GLY A 666 1.46 -12.94 -23.83
CA GLY A 666 0.93 -12.66 -25.17
C GLY A 666 1.77 -11.67 -25.98
N GLY A 667 2.85 -11.12 -25.44
CA GLY A 667 3.66 -10.09 -26.08
C GLY A 667 4.53 -10.56 -27.24
N THR A 668 5.17 -9.59 -27.89
CA THR A 668 6.20 -9.84 -28.90
C THR A 668 7.57 -9.95 -28.26
N HIS A 669 8.36 -10.94 -28.67
CA HIS A 669 9.68 -11.23 -28.09
C HIS A 669 10.74 -11.46 -29.15
N VAL A 670 12.00 -11.40 -28.69
CA VAL A 670 13.16 -11.79 -29.48
C VAL A 670 13.15 -13.29 -29.81
N LYS A 671 13.92 -13.70 -30.82
CA LYS A 671 14.08 -15.12 -31.16
C LYS A 671 15.12 -15.80 -30.27
N ARG A 672 16.14 -15.05 -29.85
CA ARG A 672 17.17 -15.52 -28.93
C ARG A 672 17.52 -14.44 -27.92
N THR A 673 17.92 -14.84 -26.72
CA THR A 673 18.26 -13.88 -25.65
C THR A 673 19.41 -12.95 -26.03
N GLY A 674 20.31 -13.38 -26.92
CA GLY A 674 21.42 -12.55 -27.41
C GLY A 674 20.99 -11.43 -28.34
N ASP A 675 19.80 -11.50 -28.94
CA ASP A 675 19.26 -10.43 -29.79
C ASP A 675 19.04 -9.14 -28.98
N ILE A 676 18.79 -9.26 -27.66
CA ILE A 676 18.65 -8.13 -26.71
C ILE A 676 19.91 -7.23 -26.72
N GLY A 677 21.08 -7.83 -26.96
CA GLY A 677 22.36 -7.13 -26.99
C GLY A 677 22.89 -6.79 -25.60
N LEU A 678 22.43 -5.69 -25.03
CA LEU A 678 22.85 -5.18 -23.73
C LEU A 678 21.62 -4.78 -22.93
N PHE A 679 21.64 -5.03 -21.62
CA PHE A 679 20.66 -4.52 -20.67
C PHE A 679 21.34 -3.59 -19.66
N LYS A 680 20.75 -2.42 -19.41
CA LYS A 680 21.29 -1.43 -18.47
C LYS A 680 20.19 -0.85 -17.58
N ILE A 681 20.38 -0.94 -16.26
CA ILE A 681 19.51 -0.28 -15.29
C ILE A 681 19.86 1.22 -15.25
N ILE A 682 18.84 2.06 -15.40
CA ILE A 682 18.95 3.52 -15.34
C ILE A 682 18.61 4.03 -13.94
N SER A 683 17.56 3.48 -13.33
CA SER A 683 17.07 3.94 -12.04
C SER A 683 16.42 2.82 -11.23
N GLU A 684 16.47 3.00 -9.91
CA GLU A 684 15.76 2.19 -8.92
C GLU A 684 15.12 3.15 -7.90
N GLY A 685 13.87 2.90 -7.52
CA GLY A 685 13.21 3.72 -6.50
C GLY A 685 11.92 3.11 -5.93
N GLY A 686 11.50 3.60 -4.77
CA GLY A 686 10.19 3.27 -4.19
C GLY A 686 9.09 4.14 -4.81
N VAL A 687 8.01 3.50 -5.26
CA VAL A 687 6.83 4.19 -5.83
C VAL A 687 5.70 4.28 -4.81
N ALA A 688 5.55 3.23 -4.00
CA ALA A 688 4.62 3.15 -2.89
C ALA A 688 5.20 2.27 -1.79
N ALA A 689 4.57 2.26 -0.61
CA ALA A 689 4.97 1.35 0.47
C ALA A 689 4.90 -0.12 -0.01
N GLY A 690 6.04 -0.81 0.01
CA GLY A 690 6.15 -2.20 -0.45
C GLY A 690 6.23 -2.40 -1.97
N VAL A 691 6.30 -1.32 -2.77
CA VAL A 691 6.40 -1.39 -4.23
C VAL A 691 7.61 -0.61 -4.73
N ARG A 692 8.45 -1.27 -5.54
CA ARG A 692 9.67 -0.71 -6.10
C ARG A 692 9.65 -0.76 -7.61
N ARG A 693 10.38 0.16 -8.22
CA ARG A 693 10.46 0.34 -9.66
C ARG A 693 11.91 0.23 -10.10
N ILE A 694 12.13 -0.53 -11.16
CA ILE A 694 13.35 -0.49 -11.96
C ILE A 694 12.99 0.06 -13.33
N GLU A 695 13.75 1.06 -13.79
CA GLU A 695 13.73 1.48 -15.19
C GLU A 695 15.05 1.09 -15.85
N ALA A 696 14.95 0.53 -17.04
CA ALA A 696 16.10 0.02 -17.77
C ALA A 696 15.94 0.21 -19.28
N VAL A 697 17.05 0.10 -20.00
CA VAL A 697 17.12 0.19 -21.45
C VAL A 697 17.87 -1.00 -22.03
N THR A 698 17.56 -1.32 -23.28
CA THR A 698 18.23 -2.40 -24.02
C THR A 698 18.81 -1.94 -25.35
N GLY A 699 19.61 -2.80 -25.98
CA GLY A 699 20.09 -2.62 -27.35
C GLY A 699 20.78 -1.28 -27.59
N GLU A 700 20.35 -0.58 -28.65
CA GLU A 700 20.89 0.72 -29.05
C GLU A 700 20.74 1.79 -27.96
N GLN A 701 19.62 1.80 -27.23
CA GLN A 701 19.40 2.79 -26.17
C GLN A 701 20.29 2.57 -24.95
N ALA A 702 20.62 1.31 -24.64
CA ALA A 702 21.63 1.01 -23.63
C ALA A 702 23.02 1.50 -24.04
N LEU A 703 23.39 1.35 -25.32
CA LEU A 703 24.66 1.88 -25.85
C LEU A 703 24.68 3.41 -25.83
N ALA A 704 23.60 4.07 -26.26
CA ALA A 704 23.47 5.52 -26.23
C ALA A 704 23.60 6.08 -24.80
N TYR A 705 22.95 5.43 -23.82
CA TYR A 705 23.07 5.79 -22.40
C TYR A 705 24.51 5.69 -21.90
N LEU A 706 25.22 4.60 -22.21
CA LEU A 706 26.63 4.42 -21.80
C LEU A 706 27.56 5.42 -22.47
N ASN A 707 27.36 5.71 -23.76
CA ASN A 707 28.15 6.71 -24.47
C ASN A 707 27.94 8.12 -23.89
N GLY A 708 26.69 8.47 -23.56
CA GLY A 708 26.39 9.74 -22.89
C GLY A 708 27.08 9.86 -21.53
N ALA A 709 27.08 8.79 -20.73
CA ALA A 709 27.80 8.77 -19.45
C ALA A 709 29.32 8.90 -19.63
N GLU A 710 29.88 8.28 -20.68
CA GLU A 710 31.30 8.40 -21.02
C GLU A 710 31.67 9.84 -21.43
N ASP A 711 30.82 10.50 -22.21
CA ASP A 711 31.08 11.86 -22.67
C ASP A 711 30.97 12.87 -21.51
N GLN A 712 29.99 12.70 -20.61
CA GLN A 712 29.91 13.48 -19.36
C GLN A 712 31.17 13.30 -18.49
N LEU A 713 31.67 12.06 -18.38
CA LEU A 713 32.88 11.76 -17.62
C LEU A 713 34.11 12.45 -18.22
N LYS A 714 34.25 12.45 -19.55
CA LYS A 714 35.32 13.16 -20.26
C LYS A 714 35.21 14.67 -20.08
N GLU A 715 34.02 15.23 -20.15
CA GLU A 715 33.79 16.67 -19.95
C GLU A 715 34.17 17.09 -18.52
N ALA A 716 33.74 16.33 -17.50
CA ALA A 716 34.10 16.56 -16.11
C ALA A 716 35.63 16.47 -15.90
N ALA A 717 36.28 15.46 -16.49
CA ALA A 717 37.74 15.34 -16.48
C ALA A 717 38.44 16.53 -17.12
N ALA A 718 37.93 17.05 -18.25
CA ALA A 718 38.48 18.22 -18.92
C ALA A 718 38.38 19.49 -18.06
N LEU A 719 37.25 19.71 -17.37
CA LEU A 719 37.03 20.86 -16.50
C LEU A 719 38.07 20.96 -15.38
N VAL A 720 38.46 19.82 -14.81
CA VAL A 720 39.50 19.76 -13.75
C VAL A 720 40.92 19.56 -14.30
N LYS A 721 41.10 19.60 -15.63
CA LYS A 721 42.37 19.33 -16.32
C LYS A 721 42.97 17.98 -15.89
N GLY A 722 42.11 16.98 -15.78
CA GLY A 722 42.44 15.60 -15.45
C GLY A 722 42.22 14.64 -16.63
N SER A 723 42.22 13.36 -16.30
CA SER A 723 41.82 12.25 -17.17
C SER A 723 40.75 11.42 -16.47
N ARG A 724 40.18 10.44 -17.18
CA ARG A 724 39.21 9.51 -16.61
C ARG A 724 39.71 8.83 -15.34
N GLU A 725 40.98 8.42 -15.32
CA GLU A 725 41.59 7.63 -14.26
C GLU A 725 41.86 8.46 -12.99
N ASN A 726 42.10 9.77 -13.12
CA ASN A 726 42.45 10.65 -12.00
C ASN A 726 41.43 11.74 -11.71
N LEU A 727 40.24 11.68 -12.33
CA LEU A 727 39.17 12.68 -12.15
C LEU A 727 38.83 12.87 -10.66
N LEU A 728 38.61 11.78 -9.93
CA LEU A 728 38.25 11.86 -8.51
C LEU A 728 39.35 12.49 -7.66
N ASP A 729 40.62 12.18 -7.94
CA ASP A 729 41.76 12.77 -7.24
C ASP A 729 41.89 14.27 -7.53
N LYS A 730 41.72 14.68 -8.79
CA LYS A 730 41.73 16.09 -9.23
C LYS A 730 40.58 16.87 -8.61
N LEU A 731 39.38 16.29 -8.61
CA LEU A 731 38.20 16.87 -7.99
C LEU A 731 38.39 17.01 -6.48
N GLY A 732 38.91 15.99 -5.81
CA GLY A 732 39.25 16.01 -4.38
C GLY A 732 40.24 17.13 -4.05
N THR A 733 41.32 17.22 -4.83
CA THR A 733 42.32 18.31 -4.70
C THR A 733 41.70 19.69 -4.88
N MET A 734 40.79 19.84 -5.85
CA MET A 734 40.09 21.10 -6.10
C MET A 734 39.17 21.49 -4.94
N LEU A 735 38.41 20.52 -4.39
CA LEU A 735 37.54 20.73 -3.24
C LEU A 735 38.33 21.10 -1.97
N GLU A 736 39.44 20.41 -1.73
CA GLU A 736 40.34 20.71 -0.60
C GLU A 736 40.97 22.10 -0.73
N ARG A 737 41.44 22.44 -1.94
CA ARG A 737 41.94 23.80 -2.22
C ARG A 737 40.86 24.86 -2.01
N ASN A 738 39.61 24.58 -2.37
CA ASN A 738 38.51 25.53 -2.18
C ASN A 738 38.26 25.79 -0.68
N ARG A 739 38.22 24.73 0.14
CA ARG A 739 38.11 24.86 1.61
C ARG A 739 39.27 25.63 2.22
N GLN A 740 40.48 25.41 1.71
CA GLN A 740 41.68 26.13 2.17
C GLN A 740 41.61 27.62 1.81
N LEU A 741 41.18 27.95 0.59
CA LEU A 741 40.97 29.34 0.16
C LEU A 741 39.88 30.05 0.98
N GLU A 742 38.78 29.37 1.29
CA GLU A 742 37.72 29.90 2.17
C GLU A 742 38.28 30.25 3.56
N LYS A 743 39.11 29.36 4.13
CA LYS A 743 39.75 29.58 5.44
C LYS A 743 40.77 30.72 5.39
N GLU A 744 41.59 30.81 4.34
CA GLU A 744 42.53 31.92 4.15
C GLU A 744 41.80 33.25 3.99
N LEU A 745 40.68 33.26 3.27
CA LEU A 745 39.84 34.45 3.08
C LEU A 745 39.23 34.92 4.41
N GLU A 746 38.78 34.00 5.27
CA GLU A 746 38.32 34.33 6.62
C GLU A 746 39.46 34.91 7.49
N GLN A 747 40.66 34.32 7.42
CA GLN A 747 41.84 34.83 8.13
C GLN A 747 42.27 36.22 7.65
N LEU A 748 42.26 36.46 6.34
CA LEU A 748 42.58 37.77 5.76
C LEU A 748 41.56 38.84 6.15
N LYS A 749 40.26 38.50 6.14
CA LYS A 749 39.19 39.37 6.64
C LYS A 749 39.39 39.70 8.13
N ALA A 750 39.75 38.71 8.96
CA ALA A 750 40.03 38.94 10.38
C ALA A 750 41.26 39.84 10.61
N LYS A 751 42.35 39.65 9.85
CA LYS A 751 43.53 40.52 9.91
C LYS A 751 43.22 41.95 9.48
N ALA A 752 42.44 42.13 8.41
CA ALA A 752 42.02 43.44 7.94
C ALA A 752 41.17 44.16 9.00
N ALA A 753 40.19 43.47 9.59
CA ALA A 753 39.37 44.01 10.68
C ALA A 753 40.20 44.40 11.91
N SER A 754 41.21 43.60 12.28
CA SER A 754 42.09 43.91 13.41
C SER A 754 42.96 45.15 13.18
N ALA A 755 43.47 45.33 11.95
CA ALA A 755 44.21 46.53 11.56
C ALA A 755 43.32 47.78 11.61
N THR A 756 42.10 47.71 11.10
CA THR A 756 41.10 48.79 11.19
C THR A 756 40.77 49.13 12.66
N GLY A 757 40.58 48.13 13.53
CA GLY A 757 40.34 48.36 14.96
C GLY A 757 41.48 49.02 15.71
N ASN A 758 42.72 48.84 15.23
CA ASN A 758 43.87 49.49 15.87
C ASN A 758 43.90 50.99 15.63
N ASP A 759 43.53 51.43 14.43
CA ASP A 759 43.43 52.83 14.02
C ASP A 759 42.23 53.52 14.70
N LEU A 760 41.06 52.87 14.68
CA LEU A 760 39.81 53.38 15.24
C LEU A 760 39.84 53.65 16.75
N ALA A 761 40.57 52.84 17.52
CA ALA A 761 40.69 53.07 18.97
C ALA A 761 41.33 54.43 19.32
N GLY A 762 42.15 54.99 18.43
CA GLY A 762 42.74 56.32 18.60
C GLY A 762 41.74 57.48 18.43
N SER A 763 40.59 57.22 17.80
CA SER A 763 39.54 58.21 17.54
C SER A 763 38.47 58.30 18.63
N ALA A 764 38.62 57.56 19.73
CA ALA A 764 37.68 57.61 20.84
C ALA A 764 37.73 58.97 21.56
N VAL A 765 36.56 59.54 21.85
CA VAL A 765 36.40 60.84 22.51
C VAL A 765 36.05 60.63 23.99
N ASP A 766 36.62 61.43 24.89
CA ASP A 766 36.24 61.40 26.30
C ASP A 766 34.95 62.21 26.52
N VAL A 767 33.91 61.55 27.03
CA VAL A 767 32.63 62.16 27.40
C VAL A 767 32.42 61.92 28.89
N LYS A 768 32.57 62.98 29.70
CA LYS A 768 32.43 62.93 31.17
C LYS A 768 33.26 61.82 31.85
N GLY A 769 34.46 61.55 31.36
CA GLY A 769 35.36 60.52 31.89
C GLY A 769 35.13 59.12 31.33
N VAL A 770 34.26 58.95 30.33
CA VAL A 770 34.02 57.68 29.63
C VAL A 770 34.45 57.80 28.18
N LYS A 771 35.33 56.90 27.72
CA LYS A 771 35.73 56.84 26.31
C LYS A 771 34.56 56.37 25.45
N THR A 772 34.17 57.20 24.50
CA THR A 772 33.06 56.93 23.58
C THR A 772 33.59 56.88 22.17
N LEU A 773 33.28 55.81 21.44
CA LEU A 773 33.71 55.60 20.06
C LEU A 773 32.48 55.33 19.19
N ALA A 774 32.22 56.24 18.25
CA ALA A 774 31.16 56.08 17.27
C ALA A 774 31.70 56.26 15.87
N VAL A 775 31.78 55.18 15.08
CA VAL A 775 32.45 55.22 13.77
C VAL A 775 31.71 54.41 12.71
N ARG A 776 31.69 54.98 11.50
CA ARG A 776 31.20 54.33 10.30
C ARG A 776 32.27 53.42 9.69
N VAL A 777 31.93 52.15 9.48
CA VAL A 777 32.79 51.12 8.89
C VAL A 777 31.99 50.36 7.84
N ASP A 778 31.95 50.90 6.62
CA ASP A 778 31.21 50.32 5.51
C ASP A 778 31.81 48.98 5.03
N GLY A 779 30.96 48.11 4.47
CA GLY A 779 31.38 46.84 3.88
C GLY A 779 31.65 45.69 4.86
N LEU A 780 31.45 45.89 6.17
CA LEU A 780 31.51 44.82 7.17
C LEU A 780 30.11 44.29 7.51
N ASP A 781 30.01 42.98 7.66
CA ASP A 781 28.79 42.34 8.16
C ASP A 781 28.67 42.42 9.68
N GLY A 782 27.48 42.08 10.21
CA GLY A 782 27.19 42.17 11.63
C GLY A 782 28.10 41.29 12.51
N LYS A 783 28.63 40.19 11.97
CA LYS A 783 29.55 39.29 12.70
C LYS A 783 30.95 39.92 12.79
N ALA A 784 31.43 40.53 11.71
CA ALA A 784 32.70 41.24 11.67
C ALA A 784 32.67 42.50 12.55
N LEU A 785 31.57 43.29 12.50
CA LEU A 785 31.38 44.45 13.36
C LEU A 785 31.31 44.05 14.85
N LEU A 786 30.68 42.92 15.18
CA LEU A 786 30.65 42.40 16.54
C LEU A 786 32.05 42.06 17.08
N ALA A 787 32.85 41.35 16.29
CA ALA A 787 34.22 41.04 16.65
C ALA A 787 35.08 42.31 16.82
N LEU A 788 34.86 43.31 15.97
CA LEU A 788 35.55 44.60 16.04
C LEU A 788 35.18 45.38 17.31
N VAL A 789 33.89 45.41 17.67
CA VAL A 789 33.42 46.02 18.93
C VAL A 789 34.06 45.35 20.14
N ASP A 790 34.11 44.01 20.19
CA ASP A 790 34.76 43.31 21.31
C ASP A 790 36.27 43.60 21.40
N GLN A 791 36.96 43.66 20.26
CA GLN A 791 38.38 44.05 20.23
C GLN A 791 38.58 45.48 20.77
N LEU A 792 37.73 46.42 20.34
CA LEU A 792 37.79 47.83 20.77
C LEU A 792 37.46 47.98 22.26
N LYS A 793 36.50 47.22 22.79
CA LYS A 793 36.19 47.21 24.23
C LYS A 793 37.40 46.79 25.06
N ASN A 794 38.07 45.71 24.65
CA ASN A 794 39.27 45.21 25.33
C ASN A 794 40.41 46.22 25.27
N LYS A 795 40.56 46.94 24.14
CA LYS A 795 41.64 47.93 23.96
C LYS A 795 41.39 49.24 24.71
N LEU A 796 40.14 49.73 24.73
CA LEU A 796 39.78 50.97 25.43
C LEU A 796 39.73 50.79 26.95
N GLY A 797 39.52 49.56 27.44
CA GLY A 797 39.48 49.19 28.86
C GLY A 797 38.15 49.55 29.53
N SER A 798 37.73 50.82 29.42
CA SER A 798 36.42 51.31 29.83
C SER A 798 35.86 52.23 28.74
N GLY A 799 34.65 51.95 28.26
CA GLY A 799 34.03 52.76 27.21
C GLY A 799 32.73 52.25 26.61
N VAL A 800 32.13 53.11 25.78
CA VAL A 800 30.93 52.83 24.98
C VAL A 800 31.30 52.92 23.51
N ILE A 801 30.99 51.88 22.75
CA ILE A 801 31.31 51.78 21.32
C ILE A 801 30.02 51.57 20.54
N LEU A 802 29.84 52.32 19.46
CA LEU A 802 28.80 52.10 18.46
C LEU A 802 29.45 52.12 17.07
N LEU A 803 29.43 50.97 16.39
CA LEU A 803 29.89 50.87 15.01
C LEU A 803 28.72 50.66 14.08
N GLY A 804 28.81 51.22 12.87
CA GLY A 804 27.77 51.08 11.87
C GLY A 804 28.33 51.09 10.47
N GLY A 805 27.71 50.38 9.54
CA GLY A 805 28.17 50.34 8.15
C GLY A 805 27.04 50.02 7.19
N VAL A 806 27.23 50.37 5.93
CA VAL A 806 26.35 49.95 4.84
C VAL A 806 26.85 48.64 4.25
N GLN A 807 25.99 47.63 4.21
CA GLN A 807 26.20 46.34 3.54
C GLN A 807 24.96 46.02 2.70
N ASP A 808 25.14 45.74 1.40
CA ASP A 808 24.05 45.40 0.47
C ASP A 808 22.86 46.38 0.57
N GLU A 809 23.16 47.68 0.56
CA GLU A 809 22.21 48.82 0.70
C GLU A 809 21.46 48.90 2.05
N LYS A 810 21.79 48.06 3.02
CA LYS A 810 21.21 48.08 4.37
C LYS A 810 22.22 48.54 5.40
N VAL A 811 21.73 49.22 6.43
CA VAL A 811 22.52 49.62 7.58
C VAL A 811 22.61 48.47 8.56
N VAL A 812 23.83 48.16 8.99
CA VAL A 812 24.13 47.24 10.09
C VAL A 812 24.79 48.02 11.22
N LEU A 813 24.33 47.80 12.46
CA LEU A 813 24.80 48.49 13.67
C LEU A 813 25.18 47.49 14.75
N VAL A 814 26.29 47.75 15.46
CA VAL A 814 26.68 47.00 16.65
C VAL A 814 27.12 47.96 17.75
N ALA A 815 26.55 47.80 18.94
CA ALA A 815 26.89 48.58 20.13
C ALA A 815 27.50 47.68 21.20
N GLY A 816 28.53 48.18 21.88
CA GLY A 816 29.19 47.50 22.97
C GLY A 816 29.46 48.44 24.14
N VAL A 817 29.22 47.95 25.35
CA VAL A 817 29.50 48.68 26.60
C VAL A 817 30.38 47.80 27.48
N THR A 818 31.46 48.35 28.04
CA THR A 818 32.36 47.62 28.94
C THR A 818 31.67 47.29 30.28
N PRO A 819 32.01 46.16 30.93
CA PRO A 819 31.28 45.66 32.10
C PRO A 819 31.08 46.68 33.23
N ASP A 820 32.08 47.52 33.50
CA ASP A 820 32.10 48.57 34.52
C ASP A 820 31.03 49.65 34.32
N LEU A 821 30.55 49.84 33.08
CA LEU A 821 29.55 50.86 32.74
C LEU A 821 28.13 50.29 32.59
N THR A 822 27.98 48.96 32.48
CA THR A 822 26.69 48.32 32.14
C THR A 822 25.55 48.54 33.14
N GLY A 823 25.88 48.89 34.38
CA GLY A 823 24.90 49.25 35.42
C GLY A 823 24.25 50.62 35.19
N ARG A 824 24.91 51.51 34.45
CA ARG A 824 24.45 52.89 34.18
C ARG A 824 24.06 53.10 32.71
N LEU A 825 24.79 52.48 31.80
CA LEU A 825 24.62 52.60 30.35
C LEU A 825 24.43 51.20 29.75
N LYS A 826 23.34 50.98 29.01
CA LYS A 826 23.05 49.66 28.40
C LYS A 826 23.18 49.72 26.89
N ALA A 827 23.97 48.82 26.31
CA ALA A 827 24.14 48.71 24.86
C ALA A 827 22.81 48.51 24.12
N GLY A 828 21.88 47.75 24.71
CA GLY A 828 20.54 47.55 24.16
C GLY A 828 19.71 48.83 24.05
N ASP A 829 19.87 49.79 24.95
CA ASP A 829 19.11 51.04 24.93
C ASP A 829 19.70 52.02 23.92
N LEU A 830 21.04 52.10 23.82
CA LEU A 830 21.73 52.83 22.76
C LEU A 830 21.34 52.28 21.37
N MET A 831 21.30 50.95 21.23
CA MET A 831 20.97 50.31 19.97
C MET A 831 19.53 50.58 19.51
N LYS A 832 18.56 50.65 20.43
CA LYS A 832 17.18 51.01 20.09
C LYS A 832 17.09 52.43 19.51
N GLN A 833 17.84 53.38 20.08
CA GLN A 833 17.87 54.76 19.60
C GLN A 833 18.56 54.86 18.23
N ALA A 834 19.74 54.23 18.09
CA ALA A 834 20.51 54.25 16.85
C ALA A 834 19.77 53.53 15.70
N ALA A 835 19.19 52.35 15.95
CA ALA A 835 18.46 51.62 14.92
C ALA A 835 17.16 52.34 14.49
N ALA A 836 16.47 53.02 15.41
CA ALA A 836 15.29 53.82 15.06
C ALA A 836 15.63 55.01 14.13
N ALA A 837 16.78 55.65 14.33
CA ALA A 837 17.23 56.77 13.50
C ALA A 837 17.46 56.37 12.02
N VAL A 838 17.90 55.13 11.77
CA VAL A 838 18.06 54.56 10.42
C VAL A 838 16.81 53.78 9.93
N GLY A 839 15.66 54.00 10.56
CA GLY A 839 14.39 53.42 10.14
C GLY A 839 14.24 51.92 10.40
N GLY A 840 14.94 51.38 11.41
CA GLY A 840 14.92 49.96 11.74
C GLY A 840 14.77 49.65 13.23
N LYS A 841 15.19 48.44 13.60
CA LYS A 841 15.06 47.90 14.96
C LYS A 841 16.35 47.22 15.39
N GLY A 842 16.61 47.26 16.69
CA GLY A 842 17.78 46.63 17.28
C GLY A 842 17.59 46.39 18.77
N GLY A 843 18.42 45.51 19.33
CA GLY A 843 18.34 45.11 20.73
C GLY A 843 19.47 44.19 21.13
N GLY A 844 19.58 43.94 22.44
CA GLY A 844 20.63 43.07 22.97
C GLY A 844 20.76 43.15 24.49
N ARG A 845 21.84 42.56 24.97
CA ARG A 845 22.20 42.52 26.40
C ARG A 845 22.83 43.86 26.82
N PRO A 846 22.93 44.15 28.14
CA PRO A 846 23.54 45.39 28.62
C PRO A 846 24.95 45.67 28.10
N ASN A 847 25.74 44.63 27.84
CA ASN A 847 27.13 44.73 27.38
C ASN A 847 27.31 44.68 25.86
N MET A 848 26.28 44.28 25.10
CA MET A 848 26.36 44.06 23.65
C MET A 848 24.97 44.05 23.00
N ALA A 849 24.82 44.78 21.89
CA ALA A 849 23.58 44.83 21.12
C ALA A 849 23.83 44.97 19.62
N GLN A 850 22.88 44.48 18.83
CA GLN A 850 22.93 44.52 17.37
C GLN A 850 21.61 45.09 16.83
N GLY A 851 21.68 45.72 15.67
CA GLY A 851 20.53 46.29 15.00
C GLY A 851 20.86 46.62 13.56
N GLY A 852 19.86 47.16 12.87
CA GLY A 852 20.03 47.61 11.49
C GLY A 852 18.81 48.41 11.04
N GLY A 853 18.89 48.95 9.84
CA GLY A 853 17.83 49.74 9.22
C GLY A 853 18.02 49.90 7.72
N SER A 854 17.07 50.56 7.08
CA SER A 854 17.04 50.75 5.63
C SER A 854 17.52 52.14 5.18
N ASP A 855 17.67 53.09 6.10
CA ASP A 855 18.03 54.47 5.75
C ASP A 855 19.55 54.73 5.95
N ALA A 856 20.33 54.41 4.92
CA ALA A 856 21.77 54.60 4.91
C ALA A 856 22.21 56.08 4.97
N ALA A 857 21.35 57.02 4.53
CA ALA A 857 21.67 58.44 4.54
C ALA A 857 21.73 59.01 5.97
N ARG A 858 21.02 58.37 6.91
CA ARG A 858 20.96 58.77 8.34
C ARG A 858 21.93 57.99 9.24
N LEU A 859 22.81 57.19 8.66
CA LEU A 859 23.77 56.39 9.44
C LEU A 859 24.68 57.28 10.31
N ASP A 860 25.22 58.36 9.75
CA ASP A 860 26.11 59.26 10.50
C ASP A 860 25.37 59.98 11.64
N GLU A 861 24.08 60.30 11.45
CA GLU A 861 23.20 60.84 12.50
C GLU A 861 22.99 59.81 13.62
N ALA A 862 22.72 58.55 13.25
CA ALA A 862 22.53 57.47 14.21
C ALA A 862 23.78 57.16 15.04
N LEU A 863 24.97 57.26 14.43
CA LEU A 863 26.25 57.09 15.13
C LEU A 863 26.51 58.23 16.13
N ALA A 864 26.17 59.47 15.76
CA ALA A 864 26.34 60.63 16.64
C ALA A 864 25.56 60.50 17.96
N LEU A 865 24.43 59.77 17.97
CA LEU A 865 23.62 59.51 19.17
C LEU A 865 24.38 58.83 20.31
N ALA A 866 25.47 58.10 20.02
CA ALA A 866 26.28 57.47 21.07
C ALA A 866 26.87 58.50 22.05
N HIS A 867 27.29 59.68 21.57
CA HIS A 867 27.83 60.72 22.43
C HIS A 867 26.74 61.31 23.34
N ALA A 868 25.59 61.65 22.76
CA ALA A 868 24.45 62.19 23.51
C ALA A 868 23.90 61.17 24.53
N PHE A 869 23.87 59.89 24.18
CA PHE A 869 23.46 58.81 25.07
C PHE A 869 24.36 58.69 26.30
N VAL A 870 25.68 58.73 26.09
CA VAL A 870 26.66 58.69 27.19
C VAL A 870 26.55 59.96 28.05
N GLU A 871 26.40 61.13 27.43
CA GLU A 871 26.27 62.39 28.16
C GLU A 871 25.00 62.46 29.03
N GLN A 872 23.86 61.93 28.55
CA GLN A 872 22.59 61.94 29.29
C GLN A 872 22.51 60.85 30.36
N GLY A 873 23.18 59.71 30.16
CA GLY A 873 23.18 58.59 31.10
C GLY A 873 24.23 58.67 32.21
N LEU A 874 25.14 59.66 32.16
CA LEU A 874 26.15 59.95 33.17
C LEU A 874 25.86 61.24 33.94
#